data_AF-A0A5B1LKZ2-F1
#
_entry.id   AF-A0A5B1LKZ2-F1
#
_cell.length_a   1.000
_cell.length_b   1.000
_cell.length_c   1.000
_cell.angle_alpha   90.00
_cell.angle_beta   90.00
_cell.angle_gamma   90.00
#
_symmetry.space_group_name_H-M   'P 1'
#
loop_
_entity.id
_entity.type
_entity.pdbx_description
1 polymer ?
#
loop_
_entity_poly.entity_id
_entity_poly.type
_entity_poly.pdbx_seq_one_letter_code
_entity_poly.pdbx_strand_id
1 'polypeptide(L)'
;MRNALARSTVLALCAGGVILGGPVAAAPNPPAAAAAAAPGVNGEILFTELNNVFRMDADGSNRVQLTFDAAVSGAYESPTASPDGQRVVVVQRNEGGSNIWAMNADGSDKTQLTHSTGYNFSPSFSPDGRSIVFDSTRSGDADIYRMDADGTGEVPLTSDPDDDKSASYSPDGLSIAFQSDRSGGTEIYRMAADGTSPTRLTNNTTIDIHPAFSPTGQIVFTAYRHGTSNPEIYRMNADGSSPTRLTNNTTQDLYPAFSPDGLQVAFVSNRDGGYEIFTMNSDGSAQTRITPLGDANFGPSWSSAYTDCQGRGATITGTNGDDILKGTPGPDVIAGLGGNDTLQGFDGADVFCGGAGNDTVTYSDHEDGVTADLTGGTGDDGSAEDGPLGARDSIGKDVENLTGGFGDDDLTGSSAFNYLFGGVGDDRLAGGADGDNLEGGSGDDLLLGGDGSEALLGGSGDDVLIGGDGNEFLMAGESGNDVLRGGDGNDALTGNAGEDSLFGGDHNDYLDGGFDSDILTGGPGTDTTAYSGRVARVVASIGGVTGDDGSKQDGPSGERDTIANSVENLIGGSADDTLSGNGDDNQITGGPGADTMLGLAGTDKIFAADGVKDVKIDCGADADYPAERDQIGPVADPSASSCTGAVLTRA
;
A
#
# COMPACT_ATOMS: atom_id res chain seq x y z
N MET A 1 6.91 29.62 -33.68
CA MET A 1 5.91 30.68 -33.94
C MET A 1 4.53 30.10 -33.67
N ARG A 2 3.85 30.65 -32.66
CA ARG A 2 2.39 30.73 -32.39
C ARG A 2 1.43 29.65 -32.95
N ASN A 3 0.77 28.93 -32.03
CA ASN A 3 -0.70 28.90 -31.81
C ASN A 3 -0.96 28.03 -30.55
N ALA A 4 -1.31 28.59 -29.38
CA ALA A 4 -2.64 29.00 -28.89
C ALA A 4 -3.49 27.78 -28.45
N LEU A 5 -3.47 27.37 -27.17
CA LEU A 5 -4.32 27.81 -26.04
C LEU A 5 -5.83 27.62 -26.27
N ALA A 6 -6.39 26.59 -25.62
CA ALA A 6 -7.77 26.58 -25.13
C ALA A 6 -7.79 25.80 -23.79
N ARG A 7 -7.73 26.53 -22.67
CA ARG A 7 -8.09 26.03 -21.34
C ARG A 7 -9.56 26.38 -21.13
N SER A 8 -10.41 25.37 -20.99
CA SER A 8 -11.82 25.53 -20.66
C SER A 8 -11.94 26.01 -19.21
N THR A 9 -12.69 27.09 -19.00
CA THR A 9 -12.95 27.68 -17.69
C THR A 9 -14.38 27.31 -17.32
N VAL A 10 -14.55 26.41 -16.35
CA VAL A 10 -15.86 26.08 -15.79
C VAL A 10 -16.22 27.16 -14.76
N LEU A 11 -17.32 27.86 -15.03
CA LEU A 11 -17.87 28.94 -14.22
C LEU A 11 -18.98 28.34 -13.34
N ALA A 12 -18.68 27.98 -12.09
CA ALA A 12 -19.69 27.56 -11.13
C ALA A 12 -20.39 28.80 -10.53
N LEU A 13 -21.70 28.91 -10.73
CA LEU A 13 -22.57 29.92 -10.12
C LEU A 13 -22.84 29.57 -8.65
N CYS A 14 -22.61 30.53 -7.75
CA CYS A 14 -23.02 30.45 -6.36
C CYS A 14 -24.54 30.61 -6.21
N ALA A 15 -25.19 29.67 -5.51
CA ALA A 15 -26.50 29.86 -4.88
C ALA A 15 -26.34 29.63 -3.37
N GLY A 16 -26.86 30.58 -2.56
CA GLY A 16 -26.66 30.62 -1.12
C GLY A 16 -27.60 29.70 -0.35
N GLY A 17 -27.04 28.99 0.63
CA GLY A 17 -27.75 28.25 1.67
C GLY A 17 -27.34 28.75 3.06
N VAL A 18 -28.33 29.00 3.90
CA VAL A 18 -28.25 29.55 5.26
C VAL A 18 -27.70 28.51 6.24
N ILE A 19 -26.61 28.81 6.95
CA ILE A 19 -26.11 27.98 8.06
C ILE A 19 -26.53 28.60 9.40
N LEU A 20 -27.33 27.86 10.17
CA LEU A 20 -27.63 28.12 11.58
C LEU A 20 -26.42 27.71 12.43
N GLY A 21 -25.75 28.67 13.06
CA GLY A 21 -24.64 28.43 13.97
C GLY A 21 -25.11 28.18 15.41
N GLY A 22 -24.71 27.04 15.98
CA GLY A 22 -24.68 26.76 17.42
C GLY A 22 -23.38 26.05 17.78
N PRO A 23 -22.68 26.42 18.89
CA PRO A 23 -21.36 25.87 19.19
C PRO A 23 -21.48 24.50 19.86
N VAL A 24 -20.95 23.45 19.21
CA VAL A 24 -20.65 22.17 19.87
C VAL A 24 -19.24 22.28 20.45
N ALA A 25 -19.13 22.15 21.77
CA ALA A 25 -17.86 22.13 22.47
C ALA A 25 -17.12 20.84 22.15
N ALA A 26 -15.95 20.95 21.51
CA ALA A 26 -15.02 19.84 21.32
C ALA A 26 -14.52 19.34 22.68
N ALA A 27 -14.50 18.01 22.85
CA ALA A 27 -13.91 17.35 24.00
C ALA A 27 -12.41 17.72 24.13
N PRO A 28 -11.86 17.82 25.35
CA PRO A 28 -10.44 18.11 25.54
C PRO A 28 -9.59 16.94 25.04
N ASN A 29 -8.65 17.24 24.14
CA ASN A 29 -7.64 16.27 23.69
C ASN A 29 -6.95 15.62 24.91
N PRO A 30 -6.79 14.29 24.93
CA PRO A 30 -5.95 13.65 25.92
C PRO A 30 -4.51 14.19 25.80
N PRO A 31 -3.76 14.30 26.91
CA PRO A 31 -2.40 14.82 26.88
C PRO A 31 -1.55 13.95 25.96
N ALA A 32 -0.84 14.59 25.03
CA ALA A 32 0.13 13.94 24.16
C ALA A 32 1.05 13.06 25.03
N ALA A 33 0.93 11.75 24.84
CA ALA A 33 1.95 10.83 25.31
C ALA A 33 3.26 11.29 24.66
N ALA A 34 4.31 11.44 25.47
CA ALA A 34 5.65 11.64 24.95
C ALA A 34 5.90 10.50 23.96
N ALA A 35 6.16 10.84 22.69
CA ALA A 35 6.58 9.88 21.69
C ALA A 35 7.83 9.18 22.25
N ALA A 36 7.66 7.92 22.68
CA ALA A 36 8.78 7.02 22.71
C ALA A 36 9.29 6.96 21.26
N ALA A 37 10.57 7.20 21.05
CA ALA A 37 11.18 6.92 19.75
C ALA A 37 10.84 5.47 19.41
N ALA A 38 10.24 5.25 18.25
CA ALA A 38 9.95 3.90 17.78
C ALA A 38 11.27 3.11 17.70
N PRO A 39 11.30 1.84 18.15
CA PRO A 39 12.41 0.93 17.83
C PRO A 39 12.60 0.89 16.30
N GLY A 40 13.85 0.80 15.81
CA GLY A 40 14.14 0.55 14.40
C GLY A 40 14.45 1.76 13.49
N VAL A 41 14.18 3.00 13.90
CA VAL A 41 14.38 4.18 13.00
C VAL A 41 15.87 4.51 12.72
N ASN A 42 16.80 4.00 13.53
CA ASN A 42 18.24 4.26 13.37
C ASN A 42 19.02 3.04 12.84
N GLY A 43 18.33 1.98 12.40
CA GLY A 43 18.96 0.71 12.03
C GLY A 43 19.30 -0.19 13.21
N GLU A 44 19.96 -1.31 12.92
CA GLU A 44 20.39 -2.31 13.89
C GLU A 44 21.93 -2.31 14.02
N ILE A 45 22.44 -2.90 15.11
CA ILE A 45 23.87 -3.07 15.36
C ILE A 45 24.18 -4.56 15.42
N LEU A 46 25.08 -4.99 14.54
CA LEU A 46 25.71 -6.31 14.55
C LEU A 46 26.98 -6.28 15.38
N PHE A 47 27.25 -7.36 16.11
CA PHE A 47 28.46 -7.51 16.91
C PHE A 47 28.76 -8.96 17.26
N THR A 48 29.94 -9.19 17.84
CA THR A 48 30.33 -10.51 18.33
C THR A 48 30.46 -10.56 19.83
N GLU A 49 29.89 -11.61 20.44
CA GLU A 49 30.01 -11.95 21.87
C GLU A 49 30.25 -13.46 22.00
N LEU A 50 31.22 -13.89 22.81
CA LEU A 50 31.52 -15.32 23.05
C LEU A 50 31.61 -16.18 21.77
N ASN A 51 32.24 -15.69 20.71
CA ASN A 51 32.31 -16.37 19.41
C ASN A 51 30.93 -16.58 18.77
N ASN A 52 29.97 -15.69 18.95
CA ASN A 52 28.69 -15.72 18.26
C ASN A 52 28.38 -14.34 17.69
N VAL A 53 27.60 -14.31 16.61
CA VAL A 53 27.11 -13.07 16.01
C VAL A 53 25.75 -12.74 16.61
N PHE A 54 25.61 -11.50 17.04
CA PHE A 54 24.37 -10.93 17.54
C PHE A 54 23.97 -9.73 16.71
N ARG A 55 22.67 -9.49 16.67
CA ARG A 55 22.02 -8.29 16.15
C ARG A 55 21.15 -7.71 17.26
N MET A 56 21.02 -6.40 17.33
CA MET A 56 20.13 -5.72 18.27
C MET A 56 19.71 -4.37 17.69
N ASP A 57 18.62 -3.83 18.21
CA ASP A 57 18.22 -2.45 17.91
C ASP A 57 19.28 -1.46 18.41
N ALA A 58 19.33 -0.28 17.78
CA ALA A 58 20.25 0.81 18.14
C ALA A 58 20.20 1.24 19.62
N ASP A 59 19.09 0.97 20.32
CA ASP A 59 18.90 1.27 21.74
C ASP A 59 19.31 0.12 22.68
N GLY A 60 19.78 -1.00 22.12
CA GLY A 60 20.17 -2.21 22.83
C GLY A 60 19.04 -3.20 23.10
N SER A 61 17.82 -2.92 22.64
CA SER A 61 16.69 -3.85 22.72
C SER A 61 16.71 -4.89 21.60
N ASN A 62 15.76 -5.85 21.63
CA ASN A 62 15.60 -6.89 20.60
C ASN A 62 16.89 -7.61 20.20
N ARG A 63 17.69 -8.00 21.20
CA ARG A 63 18.93 -8.74 20.96
C ARG A 63 18.63 -10.17 20.46
N VAL A 64 19.10 -10.48 19.26
CA VAL A 64 18.95 -11.79 18.58
C VAL A 64 20.32 -12.40 18.31
N GLN A 65 20.47 -13.70 18.56
CA GLN A 65 21.66 -14.46 18.19
C GLN A 65 21.47 -15.10 16.81
N LEU A 66 22.39 -14.86 15.87
CA LEU A 66 22.29 -15.35 14.48
C LEU A 66 23.02 -16.69 14.26
N THR A 67 24.01 -17.00 15.10
CA THR A 67 24.82 -18.23 14.98
C THR A 67 24.37 -19.31 15.96
N PHE A 68 24.15 -20.52 15.45
CA PHE A 68 23.65 -21.67 16.24
C PHE A 68 24.63 -22.84 16.37
N ASP A 69 25.82 -22.78 15.78
CA ASP A 69 26.62 -23.99 15.64
C ASP A 69 27.74 -24.10 16.68
N ALA A 70 27.41 -24.77 17.80
CA ALA A 70 28.39 -25.19 18.79
C ALA A 70 29.35 -26.30 18.27
N ALA A 71 29.09 -26.86 17.08
CA ALA A 71 29.88 -27.94 16.50
C ALA A 71 31.02 -27.47 15.58
N VAL A 72 31.01 -26.22 15.11
CA VAL A 72 32.11 -25.66 14.33
C VAL A 72 33.09 -24.97 15.28
N SER A 73 34.30 -25.54 15.41
CA SER A 73 35.35 -24.97 16.24
C SER A 73 35.90 -23.69 15.60
N GLY A 74 35.28 -22.54 15.86
CA GLY A 74 35.82 -21.27 15.39
C GLY A 74 35.25 -20.03 16.04
N ALA A 75 36.10 -19.00 16.16
CA ALA A 75 35.71 -17.68 16.64
C ALA A 75 35.12 -16.87 15.49
N TYR A 76 33.91 -16.33 15.64
CA TYR A 76 33.35 -15.37 14.69
C TYR A 76 33.81 -13.94 15.04
N GLU A 77 34.21 -13.18 14.02
CA GLU A 77 34.74 -11.82 14.16
C GLU A 77 34.19 -10.91 13.04
N SER A 78 34.10 -9.61 13.33
CA SER A 78 33.80 -8.53 12.36
C SER A 78 32.57 -8.76 11.46
N PRO A 79 31.36 -8.92 12.03
CA PRO A 79 30.14 -9.02 11.26
C PRO A 79 29.83 -7.68 10.59
N THR A 80 29.35 -7.72 9.36
CA THR A 80 28.84 -6.55 8.66
C THR A 80 27.61 -6.93 7.84
N ALA A 81 26.65 -6.02 7.74
CA ALA A 81 25.46 -6.24 6.93
C ALA A 81 25.62 -5.67 5.52
N SER A 82 24.84 -6.23 4.59
CA SER A 82 24.55 -5.57 3.33
C SER A 82 23.80 -4.24 3.58
N PRO A 83 23.85 -3.29 2.62
CA PRO A 83 23.18 -2.00 2.75
C PRO A 83 21.66 -2.07 2.97
N ASP A 84 21.02 -3.16 2.51
CA ASP A 84 19.59 -3.47 2.71
C ASP A 84 19.29 -4.10 4.08
N GLY A 85 20.31 -4.50 4.85
CA GLY A 85 20.15 -5.09 6.18
C GLY A 85 19.78 -6.58 6.18
N GLN A 86 19.70 -7.20 4.99
CA GLN A 86 19.11 -8.53 4.82
C GLN A 86 20.14 -9.66 4.77
N ARG A 87 21.40 -9.34 4.46
CA ARG A 87 22.52 -10.29 4.47
C ARG A 87 23.57 -9.83 5.46
N VAL A 88 24.21 -10.81 6.10
CA VAL A 88 25.33 -10.58 7.02
C VAL A 88 26.52 -11.37 6.50
N VAL A 89 27.68 -10.73 6.42
CA VAL A 89 28.96 -11.43 6.24
C VAL A 89 29.79 -11.35 7.51
N VAL A 90 30.47 -12.44 7.81
CA VAL A 90 31.23 -12.61 9.05
C VAL A 90 32.49 -13.42 8.77
N VAL A 91 33.55 -13.16 9.55
CA VAL A 91 34.77 -13.97 9.53
C VAL A 91 34.61 -15.13 10.49
N GLN A 92 34.88 -16.34 10.05
CA GLN A 92 35.01 -17.53 10.91
C GLN A 92 36.49 -17.95 10.97
N ARG A 93 37.09 -17.94 12.15
CA ARG A 93 38.47 -18.40 12.38
C ARG A 93 38.49 -19.86 12.82
N ASN A 94 39.17 -20.72 12.06
CA ASN A 94 39.35 -22.15 12.35
C ASN A 94 40.84 -22.47 12.63
N GLU A 95 41.16 -23.71 13.06
CA GLU A 95 42.55 -24.16 13.19
C GLU A 95 43.26 -24.10 11.82
N GLY A 96 44.17 -23.13 11.65
CA GLY A 96 45.00 -22.98 10.45
C GLY A 96 44.55 -21.93 9.43
N GLY A 97 43.53 -21.11 9.70
CA GLY A 97 43.12 -19.99 8.84
C GLY A 97 41.80 -19.33 9.24
N SER A 98 41.32 -18.36 8.44
CA SER A 98 39.98 -17.79 8.59
C SER A 98 39.32 -17.55 7.24
N ASN A 99 38.01 -17.77 7.15
CA ASN A 99 37.22 -17.58 5.93
C ASN A 99 36.04 -16.65 6.18
N ILE A 100 35.59 -15.98 5.11
CA ILE A 100 34.40 -15.13 5.13
C ILE A 100 33.19 -16.00 4.78
N TRP A 101 32.14 -15.88 5.58
CA TRP A 101 30.86 -16.53 5.40
C TRP A 101 29.77 -15.48 5.23
N ALA A 102 28.78 -15.77 4.39
CA ALA A 102 27.53 -15.04 4.28
C ALA A 102 26.41 -15.85 4.95
N MET A 103 25.41 -15.14 5.45
CA MET A 103 24.14 -15.68 5.93
C MET A 103 23.05 -14.63 5.74
N ASN A 104 21.79 -15.05 5.76
CA ASN A 104 20.67 -14.13 5.88
C ASN A 104 20.71 -13.47 7.27
N ALA A 105 20.15 -12.27 7.39
CA ALA A 105 20.19 -11.51 8.64
C ALA A 105 19.34 -12.13 9.76
N ASP A 106 18.47 -13.11 9.46
CA ASP A 106 17.79 -14.00 10.41
C ASP A 106 18.66 -15.17 10.89
N GLY A 107 19.86 -15.35 10.31
CA GLY A 107 20.80 -16.43 10.61
C GLY A 107 20.65 -17.68 9.74
N SER A 108 19.77 -17.69 8.73
CA SER A 108 19.59 -18.79 7.77
C SER A 108 20.60 -18.74 6.60
N ASP A 109 20.57 -19.73 5.70
CA ASP A 109 21.33 -19.82 4.44
C ASP A 109 22.85 -19.51 4.50
N LYS A 110 23.54 -20.19 5.42
CA LYS A 110 24.98 -20.02 5.62
C LYS A 110 25.79 -20.55 4.46
N THR A 111 26.60 -19.69 3.85
CA THR A 111 27.46 -20.02 2.72
C THR A 111 28.88 -19.49 2.93
N GLN A 112 29.89 -20.32 2.68
CA GLN A 112 31.29 -19.91 2.73
C GLN A 112 31.67 -19.20 1.42
N LEU A 113 32.15 -17.95 1.50
CA LEU A 113 32.54 -17.15 0.34
C LEU A 113 34.01 -17.37 -0.04
N THR A 114 34.93 -17.31 0.94
CA THR A 114 36.37 -17.47 0.67
C THR A 114 36.88 -18.86 1.01
N HIS A 115 37.85 -19.33 0.22
CA HIS A 115 38.40 -20.69 0.31
C HIS A 115 39.94 -20.72 0.39
N SER A 116 40.55 -19.59 0.74
CA SER A 116 42.00 -19.41 0.69
C SER A 116 42.73 -19.96 1.93
N THR A 117 44.00 -20.30 1.78
CA THR A 117 44.84 -20.86 2.88
C THR A 117 45.42 -19.79 3.81
N GLY A 118 44.98 -18.54 3.71
CA GLY A 118 45.42 -17.43 4.55
C GLY A 118 44.41 -17.10 5.66
N TYR A 119 44.66 -16.02 6.38
CA TYR A 119 43.66 -15.43 7.24
C TYR A 119 42.96 -14.29 6.50
N ASN A 120 41.64 -14.34 6.41
CA ASN A 120 40.79 -13.27 5.90
C ASN A 120 40.15 -12.52 7.08
N PHE A 121 40.08 -11.19 7.01
CA PHE A 121 39.51 -10.33 8.05
C PHE A 121 38.72 -9.14 7.48
N SER A 122 37.96 -8.49 8.36
CA SER A 122 37.34 -7.17 8.15
C SER A 122 36.56 -7.01 6.83
N PRO A 123 35.61 -7.90 6.51
CA PRO A 123 34.78 -7.72 5.32
C PRO A 123 33.96 -6.43 5.43
N SER A 124 33.72 -5.78 4.29
CA SER A 124 32.83 -4.60 4.17
C SER A 124 32.14 -4.61 2.81
N PHE A 125 30.82 -4.46 2.81
CA PHE A 125 30.03 -4.38 1.57
C PHE A 125 30.22 -3.04 0.86
N SER A 126 30.14 -3.06 -0.47
CA SER A 126 29.93 -1.86 -1.28
C SER A 126 28.54 -1.27 -1.02
N PRO A 127 28.33 0.04 -1.25
CA PRO A 127 27.03 0.70 -0.99
C PRO A 127 25.86 0.15 -1.82
N ASP A 128 26.16 -0.52 -2.94
CA ASP A 128 25.17 -1.22 -3.78
C ASP A 128 24.99 -2.70 -3.40
N GLY A 129 25.69 -3.19 -2.38
CA GLY A 129 25.61 -4.58 -1.90
C GLY A 129 26.15 -5.64 -2.85
N ARG A 130 26.80 -5.25 -3.96
CA ARG A 130 27.24 -6.17 -5.02
C ARG A 130 28.65 -6.72 -4.86
N SER A 131 29.49 -6.05 -4.08
CA SER A 131 30.87 -6.50 -3.85
C SER A 131 31.28 -6.33 -2.39
N ILE A 132 32.32 -7.06 -2.00
CA ILE A 132 32.85 -7.07 -0.65
C ILE A 132 34.36 -6.81 -0.74
N VAL A 133 34.86 -5.86 0.04
CA VAL A 133 36.30 -5.72 0.31
C VAL A 133 36.64 -6.37 1.63
N PHE A 134 37.83 -6.94 1.72
CA PHE A 134 38.33 -7.58 2.93
C PHE A 134 39.86 -7.62 2.89
N ASP A 135 40.50 -7.83 4.03
CA ASP A 135 41.95 -8.01 4.09
C ASP A 135 42.33 -9.49 4.19
N SER A 136 43.43 -9.89 3.55
CA SER A 136 43.86 -11.28 3.46
C SER A 136 45.38 -11.42 3.56
N THR A 137 45.85 -12.33 4.42
CA THR A 137 47.29 -12.61 4.59
C THR A 137 47.84 -13.64 3.60
N ARG A 138 47.10 -13.94 2.53
CA ARG A 138 47.45 -15.04 1.61
C ARG A 138 48.74 -14.80 0.83
N SER A 139 49.17 -13.54 0.70
CA SER A 139 50.41 -13.11 0.04
C SER A 139 51.64 -13.23 0.95
N GLY A 140 51.44 -13.32 2.27
CA GLY A 140 52.49 -13.34 3.30
C GLY A 140 52.39 -12.16 4.29
N ASP A 141 51.90 -11.04 3.78
CA ASP A 141 51.47 -9.80 4.41
C ASP A 141 49.97 -9.59 4.18
N ALA A 142 49.36 -8.68 4.93
CA ALA A 142 47.94 -8.38 4.77
C ALA A 142 47.71 -7.42 3.60
N ASP A 143 46.97 -7.87 2.60
CA ASP A 143 46.56 -7.07 1.46
C ASP A 143 45.04 -6.93 1.40
N ILE A 144 44.54 -5.84 0.81
CA ILE A 144 43.13 -5.66 0.51
C ILE A 144 42.76 -6.42 -0.77
N TYR A 145 41.70 -7.22 -0.68
CA TYR A 145 41.07 -7.91 -1.80
C TYR A 145 39.63 -7.41 -1.97
N ARG A 146 39.10 -7.58 -3.19
CA ARG A 146 37.70 -7.39 -3.53
C ARG A 146 37.16 -8.69 -4.13
N MET A 147 35.92 -9.03 -3.79
CA MET A 147 35.16 -10.11 -4.44
C MET A 147 33.74 -9.63 -4.74
N ASP A 148 33.05 -10.33 -5.62
CA ASP A 148 31.61 -10.18 -5.79
C ASP A 148 30.89 -10.71 -4.54
N ALA A 149 29.66 -10.23 -4.26
CA ALA A 149 28.95 -10.54 -3.03
C ALA A 149 28.60 -12.04 -2.87
N ASP A 150 28.65 -12.81 -3.96
CA ASP A 150 28.51 -14.27 -3.99
C ASP A 150 29.83 -15.03 -3.75
N GLY A 151 30.93 -14.32 -3.50
CA GLY A 151 32.27 -14.88 -3.27
C GLY A 151 33.07 -15.14 -4.55
N THR A 152 32.53 -14.85 -5.74
CA THR A 152 33.25 -14.97 -7.01
C THR A 152 34.10 -13.73 -7.31
N GLY A 153 34.83 -13.73 -8.43
CA GLY A 153 35.52 -12.53 -8.91
C GLY A 153 36.65 -11.99 -8.04
N GLU A 154 37.25 -12.83 -7.19
CA GLU A 154 38.24 -12.37 -6.21
C GLU A 154 39.52 -11.78 -6.85
N VAL A 155 39.86 -10.54 -6.50
CA VAL A 155 41.02 -9.80 -7.02
C VAL A 155 41.74 -8.99 -5.93
N PRO A 156 43.08 -8.92 -5.93
CA PRO A 156 43.84 -8.04 -5.03
C PRO A 156 43.73 -6.58 -5.48
N LEU A 157 43.55 -5.68 -4.52
CA LEU A 157 43.61 -4.22 -4.71
C LEU A 157 44.94 -3.63 -4.25
N THR A 158 45.60 -4.24 -3.27
CA THR A 158 46.97 -3.90 -2.83
C THR A 158 47.91 -5.10 -3.02
N SER A 159 49.21 -4.83 -3.06
CA SER A 159 50.27 -5.86 -3.18
C SER A 159 51.66 -5.31 -2.78
N ASP A 160 51.68 -4.19 -2.05
CA ASP A 160 52.92 -3.64 -1.51
C ASP A 160 53.34 -4.44 -0.27
N PRO A 161 54.64 -4.49 0.09
CA PRO A 161 55.16 -5.39 1.13
C PRO A 161 54.78 -4.99 2.58
N ASP A 162 53.77 -4.14 2.71
CA ASP A 162 53.34 -3.42 3.91
C ASP A 162 51.90 -3.87 4.23
N ASP A 163 51.52 -3.87 5.51
CA ASP A 163 50.21 -4.37 5.94
C ASP A 163 49.10 -3.35 5.63
N ASP A 164 48.17 -3.72 4.76
CA ASP A 164 46.95 -2.98 4.42
C ASP A 164 45.70 -3.71 4.96
N LYS A 165 44.91 -3.04 5.82
CA LYS A 165 43.80 -3.67 6.57
C LYS A 165 42.55 -2.80 6.68
N SER A 166 41.43 -3.42 7.08
CA SER A 166 40.21 -2.73 7.53
C SER A 166 39.68 -1.72 6.50
N ALA A 167 39.51 -2.18 5.27
CA ALA A 167 38.98 -1.35 4.19
C ALA A 167 37.47 -1.08 4.37
N SER A 168 37.06 0.15 4.05
CA SER A 168 35.66 0.59 4.06
C SER A 168 35.38 1.40 2.80
N TYR A 169 34.24 1.12 2.14
CA TYR A 169 33.82 1.83 0.93
C TYR A 169 33.33 3.25 1.23
N SER A 170 33.65 4.19 0.33
CA SER A 170 32.95 5.48 0.31
C SER A 170 31.49 5.30 -0.09
N PRO A 171 30.58 6.20 0.32
CA PRO A 171 29.15 6.08 0.02
C PRO A 171 28.79 6.09 -1.47
N ASP A 172 29.67 6.61 -2.34
CA ASP A 172 29.51 6.53 -3.80
C ASP A 172 30.08 5.23 -4.42
N GLY A 173 30.71 4.37 -3.62
CA GLY A 173 31.34 3.12 -4.05
C GLY A 173 32.62 3.30 -4.88
N LEU A 174 33.07 4.54 -5.14
CA LEU A 174 34.17 4.82 -6.06
C LEU A 174 35.55 4.74 -5.40
N SER A 175 35.62 4.73 -4.07
CA SER A 175 36.87 4.69 -3.32
C SER A 175 36.75 3.85 -2.07
N ILE A 176 37.89 3.48 -1.49
CA ILE A 176 37.96 2.86 -0.17
C ILE A 176 38.93 3.62 0.72
N ALA A 177 38.64 3.64 2.02
CA ALA A 177 39.55 4.07 3.07
C ALA A 177 40.06 2.82 3.80
N PHE A 178 41.34 2.78 4.12
CA PHE A 178 42.00 1.63 4.73
C PHE A 178 43.18 2.09 5.57
N GLN A 179 43.64 1.24 6.49
CA GLN A 179 44.87 1.52 7.24
C GLN A 179 46.06 0.86 6.55
N SER A 180 47.22 1.54 6.56
CA SER A 180 48.45 1.03 5.96
C SER A 180 49.68 1.48 6.73
N ASP A 181 50.68 0.61 6.88
CA ASP A 181 51.97 0.94 7.50
C ASP A 181 53.10 1.30 6.51
N ARG A 182 52.78 1.44 5.22
CA ARG A 182 53.71 1.82 4.12
C ARG A 182 54.53 3.10 4.29
N SER A 183 54.20 3.91 5.30
CA SER A 183 54.92 5.14 5.67
C SER A 183 55.81 5.00 6.92
N GLY A 184 56.04 3.77 7.41
CA GLY A 184 56.82 3.49 8.63
C GLY A 184 56.02 3.63 9.94
N GLY A 185 54.71 3.87 9.83
CA GLY A 185 53.73 3.89 10.91
C GLY A 185 52.34 3.72 10.31
N THR A 186 51.42 3.08 11.04
CA THR A 186 50.06 2.78 10.57
C THR A 186 49.21 4.04 10.50
N GLU A 187 48.75 4.38 9.31
CA GLU A 187 48.02 5.60 8.98
C GLU A 187 46.82 5.29 8.09
N ILE A 188 45.88 6.21 8.01
CA ILE A 188 44.72 6.09 7.13
C ILE A 188 45.06 6.57 5.73
N TYR A 189 44.73 5.74 4.75
CA TYR A 189 44.83 6.01 3.32
C TYR A 189 43.46 5.95 2.67
N ARG A 190 43.38 6.56 1.48
CA ARG A 190 42.25 6.42 0.56
C ARG A 190 42.77 6.09 -0.83
N MET A 191 42.09 5.18 -1.53
CA MET A 191 42.38 4.87 -2.93
C MET A 191 41.08 4.67 -3.72
N ALA A 192 41.16 4.68 -5.05
CA ALA A 192 40.02 4.30 -5.87
C ALA A 192 39.67 2.82 -5.62
N ALA A 193 38.38 2.46 -5.76
CA ALA A 193 37.90 1.10 -5.47
C ALA A 193 38.46 0.03 -6.42
N ASP A 194 39.15 0.43 -7.49
CA ASP A 194 39.92 -0.42 -8.40
C ASP A 194 41.38 -0.65 -7.96
N GLY A 195 41.77 -0.13 -6.79
CA GLY A 195 43.12 -0.25 -6.23
C GLY A 195 44.09 0.86 -6.67
N THR A 196 43.64 1.82 -7.48
CA THR A 196 44.55 2.86 -8.02
C THR A 196 44.63 4.11 -7.14
N SER A 197 45.73 4.85 -7.31
CA SER A 197 45.93 6.20 -6.72
C SER A 197 45.85 6.28 -5.17
N PRO A 198 46.60 5.44 -4.42
CA PRO A 198 46.61 5.52 -2.96
C PRO A 198 47.14 6.87 -2.48
N THR A 199 46.39 7.50 -1.57
CA THR A 199 46.68 8.82 -1.00
C THR A 199 46.61 8.73 0.52
N ARG A 200 47.67 9.18 1.19
CA ARG A 200 47.74 9.23 2.66
C ARG A 200 46.87 10.37 3.20
N LEU A 201 45.95 10.08 4.12
CA LEU A 201 45.06 11.06 4.74
C LEU A 201 45.57 11.56 6.10
N THR A 202 46.11 10.65 6.92
CA THR A 202 46.68 11.01 8.23
C THR A 202 48.20 10.96 8.18
N ASN A 203 48.85 11.92 8.83
CA ASN A 203 50.31 11.99 8.90
C ASN A 203 50.75 12.49 10.27
N ASN A 204 50.98 11.55 11.17
CA ASN A 204 51.42 11.82 12.53
C ASN A 204 52.39 10.73 13.03
N THR A 205 52.82 10.85 14.29
CA THR A 205 53.77 9.89 14.89
C THR A 205 53.07 8.77 15.65
N THR A 206 51.75 8.68 15.55
CA THR A 206 50.91 7.71 16.27
C THR A 206 50.19 6.80 15.28
N ILE A 207 49.56 5.77 15.82
CA ILE A 207 48.82 4.77 15.04
C ILE A 207 47.40 5.31 14.82
N ASP A 208 46.95 5.32 13.57
CA ASP A 208 45.56 5.58 13.19
C ASP A 208 45.02 4.34 12.45
N ILE A 209 43.92 3.74 12.94
CA ILE A 209 43.38 2.44 12.51
C ILE A 209 41.85 2.43 12.45
N HIS A 210 41.27 1.38 11.86
CA HIS A 210 39.82 1.14 11.74
C HIS A 210 39.04 2.31 11.11
N PRO A 211 39.39 2.75 9.89
CA PRO A 211 38.62 3.78 9.20
C PRO A 211 37.26 3.24 8.77
N ALA A 212 36.20 4.02 8.98
CA ALA A 212 34.86 3.75 8.45
C ALA A 212 34.25 5.03 7.86
N PHE A 213 33.72 4.92 6.65
CA PHE A 213 33.01 6.03 6.01
C PHE A 213 31.62 6.25 6.62
N SER A 214 31.20 7.52 6.68
CA SER A 214 29.80 7.87 6.88
C SER A 214 29.04 7.87 5.55
N PRO A 215 27.71 7.76 5.58
CA PRO A 215 26.84 8.00 4.42
C PRO A 215 27.04 9.38 3.78
N THR A 216 27.50 10.37 4.55
CA THR A 216 27.79 11.74 4.10
C THR A 216 29.24 11.95 3.63
N GLY A 217 30.08 10.91 3.64
CA GLY A 217 31.46 10.92 3.15
C GLY A 217 32.53 11.36 4.17
N GLN A 218 32.19 11.54 5.45
CA GLN A 218 33.18 11.70 6.51
C GLN A 218 33.83 10.37 6.87
N ILE A 219 34.94 10.38 7.59
CA ILE A 219 35.62 9.17 8.06
C ILE A 219 35.73 9.22 9.58
N VAL A 220 35.28 8.17 10.27
CA VAL A 220 35.63 7.91 11.68
C VAL A 220 36.76 6.89 11.74
N PHE A 221 37.62 7.03 12.74
CA PHE A 221 38.77 6.15 12.93
C PHE A 221 39.21 6.16 14.40
N THR A 222 39.98 5.14 14.77
CA THR A 222 40.65 5.04 16.07
C THR A 222 42.06 5.62 15.99
N ALA A 223 42.45 6.45 16.97
CA ALA A 223 43.75 7.11 16.98
C ALA A 223 44.47 7.01 18.34
N TYR A 224 45.78 6.72 18.32
CA TYR A 224 46.64 6.57 19.52
C TYR A 224 47.38 7.87 19.92
N ARG A 225 46.77 9.04 19.62
CA ARG A 225 47.41 10.37 19.73
C ARG A 225 47.81 10.79 21.15
N HIS A 226 47.25 10.15 22.18
CA HIS A 226 47.48 10.49 23.58
C HIS A 226 48.14 9.35 24.38
N GLY A 227 48.87 8.47 23.70
CA GLY A 227 49.60 7.35 24.28
C GLY A 227 49.15 6.02 23.69
N THR A 228 50.06 5.06 23.59
CA THR A 228 49.81 3.74 22.96
C THR A 228 48.82 2.86 23.73
N SER A 229 48.44 3.25 24.94
CA SER A 229 47.50 2.50 25.80
C SER A 229 46.08 3.07 25.84
N ASN A 230 45.83 4.23 25.23
CA ASN A 230 44.55 4.97 25.31
C ASN A 230 44.11 5.47 23.92
N PRO A 231 43.73 4.56 23.02
CA PRO A 231 43.14 4.93 21.73
C PRO A 231 41.76 5.57 21.91
N GLU A 232 41.46 6.52 21.03
CA GLU A 232 40.24 7.32 21.07
C GLU A 232 39.63 7.44 19.67
N ILE A 233 38.34 7.72 19.61
CA ILE A 233 37.62 7.88 18.34
C ILE A 233 37.78 9.31 17.82
N TYR A 234 38.13 9.43 16.55
CA TYR A 234 38.24 10.67 15.81
C TYR A 234 37.35 10.65 14.56
N ARG A 235 36.99 11.83 14.08
CA ARG A 235 36.32 12.06 12.80
C ARG A 235 37.11 13.04 11.95
N MET A 236 37.14 12.85 10.65
CA MET A 236 37.72 13.80 9.68
C MET A 236 36.89 13.85 8.40
N ASN A 237 37.16 14.84 7.55
CA ASN A 237 36.62 14.88 6.19
C ASN A 237 37.29 13.82 5.30
N ALA A 238 36.65 13.45 4.18
CA ALA A 238 37.15 12.45 3.23
C ALA A 238 38.55 12.75 2.67
N ASP A 239 38.94 14.03 2.66
CA ASP A 239 40.23 14.53 2.19
C ASP A 239 41.31 14.58 3.29
N GLY A 240 41.00 14.06 4.49
CA GLY A 240 41.89 14.06 5.66
C GLY A 240 41.87 15.37 6.47
N SER A 241 41.12 16.39 6.03
CA SER A 241 41.06 17.67 6.74
C SER A 241 40.16 17.62 7.99
N SER A 242 40.38 18.59 8.88
CA SER A 242 39.56 18.82 10.09
C SER A 242 39.43 17.62 11.06
N PRO A 243 40.54 16.95 11.44
CA PRO A 243 40.45 15.85 12.41
C PRO A 243 39.96 16.37 13.77
N THR A 244 38.88 15.77 14.26
CA THR A 244 38.19 16.14 15.49
C THR A 244 38.09 14.92 16.40
N ARG A 245 38.47 15.06 17.68
CA ARG A 245 38.36 14.00 18.67
C ARG A 245 36.93 13.91 19.20
N LEU A 246 36.32 12.72 19.18
CA LEU A 246 34.95 12.49 19.62
C LEU A 246 34.87 11.93 21.05
N THR A 247 35.80 11.06 21.43
CA THR A 247 35.87 10.50 22.78
C THR A 247 37.06 11.06 23.55
N ASN A 248 36.93 11.20 24.86
CA ASN A 248 38.04 11.62 25.72
C ASN A 248 37.90 11.06 27.13
N ASN A 249 38.53 9.93 27.38
CA ASN A 249 38.54 9.28 28.69
C ASN A 249 39.91 8.64 28.96
N THR A 250 40.01 7.85 30.03
CA THR A 250 41.24 7.17 30.46
C THR A 250 41.27 5.69 30.08
N THR A 251 40.39 5.29 29.17
CA THR A 251 40.12 3.92 28.76
C THR A 251 40.17 3.82 27.23
N GLN A 252 40.04 2.61 26.70
CA GLN A 252 40.21 2.37 25.27
C GLN A 252 38.87 2.50 24.57
N ASP A 253 38.82 3.32 23.51
CA ASP A 253 37.70 3.37 22.57
C ASP A 253 38.19 2.93 21.18
N LEU A 254 37.53 1.91 20.61
CA LEU A 254 37.98 1.17 19.43
C LEU A 254 36.82 0.88 18.46
N TYR A 255 37.14 0.50 17.23
CA TYR A 255 36.21 -0.01 16.21
C TYR A 255 34.96 0.87 15.99
N PRO A 256 35.11 2.15 15.57
CA PRO A 256 33.98 3.01 15.32
C PRO A 256 33.26 2.63 14.01
N ALA A 257 31.93 2.70 14.01
CA ALA A 257 31.09 2.52 12.82
C ALA A 257 29.95 3.55 12.82
N PHE A 258 29.61 4.11 11.65
CA PHE A 258 28.51 5.06 11.49
C PHE A 258 27.16 4.36 11.31
N SER A 259 26.10 4.96 11.86
CA SER A 259 24.72 4.59 11.54
C SER A 259 24.39 4.89 10.06
N PRO A 260 23.37 4.22 9.48
CA PRO A 260 23.00 4.39 8.07
C PRO A 260 22.54 5.80 7.70
N ASP A 261 22.09 6.58 8.68
CA ASP A 261 21.74 8.01 8.53
C ASP A 261 22.92 8.97 8.77
N GLY A 262 24.06 8.46 9.26
CA GLY A 262 25.25 9.23 9.62
C GLY A 262 25.11 10.09 10.88
N LEU A 263 24.02 9.96 11.64
CA LEU A 263 23.75 10.77 12.84
C LEU A 263 24.39 10.19 14.11
N GLN A 264 24.71 8.91 14.13
CA GLN A 264 25.29 8.22 15.28
C GLN A 264 26.58 7.44 14.92
N VAL A 265 27.35 7.13 15.95
CA VAL A 265 28.53 6.26 15.88
C VAL A 265 28.43 5.21 16.96
N ALA A 266 28.55 3.94 16.58
CA ALA A 266 28.76 2.83 17.51
C ALA A 266 30.27 2.58 17.65
N PHE A 267 30.72 2.20 18.83
CA PHE A 267 32.12 1.91 19.11
C PHE A 267 32.26 0.99 20.32
N VAL A 268 33.39 0.33 20.43
CA VAL A 268 33.75 -0.52 21.58
C VAL A 268 34.47 0.33 22.62
N SER A 269 34.10 0.18 23.88
CA SER A 269 34.75 0.86 25.00
C SER A 269 34.90 -0.03 26.21
N ASN A 270 36.04 0.05 26.90
CA ASN A 270 36.27 -0.67 28.16
C ASN A 270 36.10 0.16 29.44
N ARG A 271 35.41 1.30 29.35
CA ARG A 271 35.22 2.25 30.46
C ARG A 271 34.49 1.69 31.68
N ASP A 272 33.74 0.59 31.52
CA ASP A 272 32.97 -0.05 32.58
C ASP A 272 33.55 -1.39 33.07
N GLY A 273 34.81 -1.69 32.72
CA GLY A 273 35.54 -2.87 33.22
C GLY A 273 35.54 -4.10 32.29
N GLY A 274 34.82 -4.04 31.16
CA GLY A 274 34.84 -4.99 30.05
C GLY A 274 34.65 -4.26 28.72
N TYR A 275 35.02 -4.88 27.59
CA TYR A 275 34.79 -4.27 26.27
C TYR A 275 33.31 -4.37 25.91
N GLU A 276 32.63 -3.25 25.86
CA GLU A 276 31.19 -3.14 25.63
C GLU A 276 30.89 -2.19 24.48
N ILE A 277 29.71 -2.32 23.87
CA ILE A 277 29.29 -1.45 22.77
C ILE A 277 28.60 -0.21 23.33
N PHE A 278 29.05 0.92 22.82
CA PHE A 278 28.50 2.23 23.09
C PHE A 278 28.04 2.87 21.79
N THR A 279 27.01 3.71 21.90
CA THR A 279 26.59 4.63 20.85
C THR A 279 26.80 6.07 21.30
N MET A 280 26.97 6.96 20.33
CA MET A 280 27.06 8.39 20.53
C MET A 280 26.53 9.13 19.32
N ASN A 281 26.13 10.39 19.50
CA ASN A 281 25.88 11.28 18.37
C ASN A 281 27.16 11.45 17.55
N SER A 282 27.04 11.71 16.25
CA SER A 282 28.18 11.86 15.34
C SER A 282 29.11 13.02 15.71
N ASP A 283 28.66 13.95 16.57
CA ASP A 283 29.45 15.04 17.17
C ASP A 283 30.23 14.65 18.44
N GLY A 284 30.06 13.41 18.93
CA GLY A 284 30.71 12.86 20.13
C GLY A 284 29.90 12.99 21.41
N SER A 285 28.73 13.63 21.38
CA SER A 285 27.83 13.78 22.54
C SER A 285 26.96 12.52 22.78
N ALA A 286 26.26 12.48 23.91
CA ALA A 286 25.30 11.42 24.26
C ALA A 286 25.87 9.97 24.28
N GLN A 287 27.12 9.80 24.73
CA GLN A 287 27.76 8.49 24.82
C GLN A 287 27.03 7.57 25.82
N THR A 288 26.48 6.46 25.33
CA THR A 288 25.63 5.54 26.10
C THR A 288 26.02 4.10 25.82
N ARG A 289 26.12 3.27 26.87
CA ARG A 289 26.35 1.82 26.73
C ARG A 289 25.04 1.14 26.35
N ILE A 290 25.06 0.28 25.34
CA ILE A 290 23.88 -0.44 24.86
C ILE A 290 23.95 -1.95 25.10
N THR A 291 25.14 -2.53 25.30
CA THR A 291 25.28 -3.93 25.73
C THR A 291 25.22 -4.09 27.26
N PRO A 292 24.68 -5.20 27.77
CA PRO A 292 24.79 -5.56 29.19
C PRO A 292 26.25 -5.78 29.59
N LEU A 293 26.57 -5.53 30.86
CA LEU A 293 27.91 -5.87 31.39
C LEU A 293 28.10 -7.39 31.38
N GLY A 294 29.20 -7.85 30.79
CA GLY A 294 29.54 -9.26 30.83
C GLY A 294 30.70 -9.63 29.93
N ASP A 295 30.41 -10.47 28.95
CA ASP A 295 31.39 -10.95 27.98
C ASP A 295 31.78 -9.84 27.01
N ALA A 296 33.02 -9.92 26.52
CA ALA A 296 33.56 -8.88 25.68
C ALA A 296 32.85 -8.82 24.31
N ASN A 297 32.39 -7.64 23.97
CA ASN A 297 31.69 -7.31 22.73
C ASN A 297 32.63 -6.57 21.77
N PHE A 298 32.72 -7.05 20.53
CA PHE A 298 33.64 -6.50 19.52
C PHE A 298 32.98 -6.29 18.16
N GLY A 299 33.62 -5.42 17.35
CA GLY A 299 33.31 -5.20 15.94
C GLY A 299 31.87 -4.74 15.68
N PRO A 300 31.38 -3.65 16.31
CA PRO A 300 30.06 -3.14 16.00
C PRO A 300 30.01 -2.71 14.53
N SER A 301 29.03 -3.21 13.79
CA SER A 301 28.68 -2.72 12.46
C SER A 301 27.22 -2.32 12.48
N TRP A 302 26.91 -1.17 11.91
CA TRP A 302 25.53 -0.80 11.68
C TRP A 302 24.97 -1.49 10.46
N SER A 303 23.66 -1.72 10.49
CA SER A 303 22.85 -2.13 9.35
C SER A 303 21.58 -1.29 9.33
N SER A 304 20.94 -1.22 8.17
CA SER A 304 19.48 -0.99 8.13
C SER A 304 18.78 -2.09 8.95
N ALA A 305 17.58 -1.79 9.42
CA ALA A 305 16.80 -2.74 10.19
C ALA A 305 16.39 -3.91 9.29
N TYR A 306 16.56 -5.14 9.77
CA TYR A 306 15.99 -6.31 9.14
C TYR A 306 14.46 -6.23 9.18
N THR A 307 13.85 -6.26 8.00
CA THR A 307 12.41 -6.36 7.86
C THR A 307 12.01 -7.80 7.63
N ASP A 308 11.23 -8.34 8.57
CA ASP A 308 10.56 -9.63 8.40
C ASP A 308 9.21 -9.41 7.72
N CYS A 309 8.95 -10.19 6.69
CA CYS A 309 7.65 -10.27 6.05
C CYS A 309 7.24 -11.75 5.97
N GLN A 310 6.22 -12.11 6.74
CA GLN A 310 5.69 -13.47 6.87
C GLN A 310 6.78 -14.53 7.19
N GLY A 311 7.78 -14.19 8.00
CA GLY A 311 8.87 -15.08 8.39
C GLY A 311 10.02 -15.17 7.37
N ARG A 312 10.09 -14.26 6.39
CA ARG A 312 11.18 -14.13 5.43
C ARG A 312 11.76 -12.71 5.47
N GLY A 313 13.06 -12.59 5.21
CA GLY A 313 13.68 -11.27 5.07
C GLY A 313 13.22 -10.58 3.79
N ALA A 314 12.71 -9.35 3.91
CA ALA A 314 12.24 -8.56 2.78
C ALA A 314 13.37 -8.27 1.78
N THR A 315 13.19 -8.58 0.49
CA THR A 315 14.11 -8.17 -0.58
C THR A 315 13.94 -6.70 -0.93
N ILE A 316 12.73 -6.17 -0.72
CA ILE A 316 12.35 -4.78 -0.95
C ILE A 316 11.59 -4.27 0.28
N THR A 317 12.06 -3.16 0.84
CA THR A 317 11.43 -2.51 2.00
C THR A 317 11.10 -1.06 1.65
N GLY A 318 9.88 -0.64 1.97
CA GLY A 318 9.44 0.75 1.93
C GLY A 318 9.92 1.57 3.12
N THR A 319 9.15 2.60 3.42
CA THR A 319 9.36 3.59 4.47
C THR A 319 8.14 3.63 5.40
N ASN A 320 8.07 4.58 6.33
CA ASN A 320 6.86 4.74 7.17
C ASN A 320 5.84 5.72 6.54
N GLY A 321 5.91 5.95 5.24
CA GLY A 321 4.91 6.73 4.50
C GLY A 321 4.58 6.03 3.19
N ASP A 322 3.56 6.54 2.49
CA ASP A 322 2.99 5.93 1.29
C ASP A 322 4.04 5.69 0.20
N ASP A 323 4.31 4.41 -0.10
CA ASP A 323 5.29 3.96 -1.06
C ASP A 323 4.65 3.23 -2.26
N ILE A 324 5.36 3.26 -3.39
CA ILE A 324 5.07 2.40 -4.55
C ILE A 324 6.27 1.48 -4.73
N LEU A 325 6.10 0.22 -4.33
CA LEU A 325 7.14 -0.79 -4.34
C LEU A 325 6.93 -1.73 -5.50
N LYS A 326 8.00 -1.94 -6.29
CA LYS A 326 7.99 -2.78 -7.48
C LYS A 326 9.10 -3.81 -7.39
N GLY A 327 8.70 -5.07 -7.50
CA GLY A 327 9.54 -6.25 -7.54
C GLY A 327 10.33 -6.39 -8.84
N THR A 328 10.78 -7.60 -9.04
CA THR A 328 11.47 -8.11 -10.22
C THR A 328 10.66 -9.29 -10.79
N PRO A 329 10.92 -9.75 -12.02
CA PRO A 329 10.27 -10.95 -12.56
C PRO A 329 10.68 -12.28 -11.89
N GLY A 330 11.14 -12.25 -10.64
CA GLY A 330 11.52 -13.43 -9.88
C GLY A 330 11.09 -13.24 -8.43
N PRO A 331 11.13 -14.31 -7.60
CA PRO A 331 10.50 -14.29 -6.29
C PRO A 331 11.08 -13.21 -5.38
N ASP A 332 10.22 -12.30 -4.97
CA ASP A 332 10.48 -11.16 -4.12
C ASP A 332 9.74 -11.26 -2.77
N VAL A 333 10.26 -10.55 -1.78
CA VAL A 333 9.62 -10.35 -0.49
C VAL A 333 9.52 -8.85 -0.29
N ILE A 334 8.31 -8.31 -0.45
CA ILE A 334 8.04 -6.88 -0.51
C ILE A 334 7.33 -6.47 0.78
N ALA A 335 7.91 -5.52 1.51
CA ALA A 335 7.38 -5.01 2.76
C ALA A 335 7.19 -3.48 2.71
N GLY A 336 5.94 -3.00 2.79
CA GLY A 336 5.57 -1.59 2.80
C GLY A 336 6.04 -0.85 4.07
N LEU A 337 5.83 -1.50 5.22
CA LEU A 337 6.05 -1.01 6.59
C LEU A 337 4.89 -0.16 7.12
N GLY A 338 4.78 1.12 6.76
CA GLY A 338 3.66 1.91 7.21
C GLY A 338 3.41 3.08 6.29
N GLY A 339 2.20 3.64 6.34
CA GLY A 339 1.68 4.43 5.21
C GLY A 339 0.75 3.57 4.38
N ASN A 340 0.17 4.16 3.33
CA ASN A 340 -0.70 3.45 2.40
C ASN A 340 0.11 3.06 1.17
N ASP A 341 0.53 1.81 1.10
CA ASP A 341 1.51 1.33 0.14
C ASP A 341 0.84 0.64 -1.06
N THR A 342 1.47 0.74 -2.23
CA THR A 342 1.11 -0.03 -3.42
C THR A 342 2.25 -0.98 -3.77
N LEU A 343 1.96 -2.28 -3.76
CA LEU A 343 2.94 -3.35 -3.93
C LEU A 343 2.68 -4.11 -5.24
N GLN A 344 3.72 -4.22 -6.08
CA GLN A 344 3.66 -4.93 -7.35
C GLN A 344 4.82 -5.93 -7.45
N GLY A 345 4.49 -7.20 -7.67
CA GLY A 345 5.45 -8.30 -7.76
C GLY A 345 6.15 -8.44 -9.11
N PHE A 346 5.38 -8.34 -10.20
CA PHE A 346 5.66 -8.93 -11.52
C PHE A 346 5.57 -10.46 -11.46
N ASP A 347 6.31 -11.16 -12.34
CA ASP A 347 6.29 -12.63 -12.39
C ASP A 347 6.93 -13.27 -11.14
N GLY A 348 6.42 -14.44 -10.76
CA GLY A 348 7.04 -15.35 -9.80
C GLY A 348 6.43 -15.28 -8.40
N ALA A 349 6.65 -16.33 -7.59
CA ALA A 349 6.02 -16.41 -6.27
C ALA A 349 6.55 -15.38 -5.27
N ASP A 350 5.76 -14.34 -5.07
CA ASP A 350 6.11 -13.21 -4.22
C ASP A 350 5.49 -13.32 -2.82
N VAL A 351 6.02 -12.51 -1.91
CA VAL A 351 5.48 -12.37 -0.56
C VAL A 351 5.26 -10.89 -0.29
N PHE A 352 4.02 -10.49 -0.07
CA PHE A 352 3.63 -9.11 0.20
C PHE A 352 3.31 -8.90 1.69
N CYS A 353 3.80 -7.82 2.26
CA CYS A 353 3.34 -7.29 3.54
C CYS A 353 3.11 -5.80 3.38
N GLY A 354 1.88 -5.33 3.54
CA GLY A 354 1.58 -3.90 3.53
C GLY A 354 2.14 -3.24 4.78
N GLY A 355 1.65 -3.69 5.93
CA GLY A 355 2.11 -3.27 7.24
C GLY A 355 1.07 -2.41 7.93
N ALA A 356 1.41 -1.17 8.27
CA ALA A 356 0.50 -0.27 8.96
C ALA A 356 -0.06 0.79 8.01
N GLY A 357 -1.29 0.60 7.56
CA GLY A 357 -1.99 1.59 6.75
C GLY A 357 -3.17 0.97 6.04
N ASN A 358 -3.44 1.46 4.83
CA ASN A 358 -4.40 0.88 3.89
C ASN A 358 -3.64 0.52 2.61
N ASP A 359 -3.25 -0.73 2.51
CA ASP A 359 -2.24 -1.19 1.55
C ASP A 359 -2.89 -1.93 0.38
N THR A 360 -2.28 -1.85 -0.79
CA THR A 360 -2.81 -2.41 -2.05
C THR A 360 -1.78 -3.32 -2.70
N VAL A 361 -2.16 -4.56 -3.01
CA VAL A 361 -1.42 -5.39 -3.97
C VAL A 361 -2.04 -5.21 -5.35
N THR A 362 -1.20 -4.96 -6.36
CA THR A 362 -1.65 -4.72 -7.74
C THR A 362 -1.00 -5.69 -8.74
N TYR A 363 -1.87 -6.25 -9.59
CA TYR A 363 -1.56 -7.11 -10.72
C TYR A 363 -1.77 -6.40 -12.07
N SER A 364 -1.80 -5.06 -12.06
CA SER A 364 -2.13 -4.20 -13.23
C SER A 364 -1.21 -4.36 -14.46
N ASP A 365 -0.15 -5.13 -14.35
CA ASP A 365 0.77 -5.51 -15.43
C ASP A 365 0.49 -6.87 -16.06
N HIS A 366 -0.41 -7.66 -15.49
CA HIS A 366 -0.72 -9.03 -15.92
C HIS A 366 -1.72 -9.03 -17.09
N GLU A 367 -1.38 -9.75 -18.16
CA GLU A 367 -2.23 -9.88 -19.35
C GLU A 367 -3.21 -11.07 -19.26
N ASP A 368 -2.91 -12.06 -18.41
CA ASP A 368 -3.77 -13.21 -18.12
C ASP A 368 -4.53 -12.95 -16.81
N GLY A 369 -5.66 -13.65 -16.61
CA GLY A 369 -6.51 -13.48 -15.43
C GLY A 369 -5.87 -14.01 -14.14
N VAL A 370 -5.92 -13.21 -13.07
CA VAL A 370 -5.34 -13.46 -11.76
C VAL A 370 -6.37 -13.97 -10.76
N THR A 371 -5.97 -14.66 -9.70
CA THR A 371 -6.83 -15.06 -8.58
C THR A 371 -6.20 -14.64 -7.26
N ALA A 372 -6.77 -13.66 -6.55
CA ALA A 372 -6.20 -13.15 -5.30
C ALA A 372 -7.20 -13.16 -4.13
N ASP A 373 -6.78 -13.61 -2.95
CA ASP A 373 -7.66 -13.84 -1.80
C ASP A 373 -7.06 -13.30 -0.47
N LEU A 374 -7.75 -12.32 0.11
CA LEU A 374 -7.40 -11.70 1.40
C LEU A 374 -7.97 -12.44 2.64
N THR A 375 -8.88 -13.42 2.49
CA THR A 375 -9.45 -14.22 3.60
C THR A 375 -8.44 -15.18 4.23
N GLY A 376 -7.40 -15.54 3.48
CA GLY A 376 -6.34 -16.46 3.88
C GLY A 376 -4.91 -15.94 3.64
N GLY A 377 -4.76 -14.87 2.84
CA GLY A 377 -3.48 -14.25 2.53
C GLY A 377 -2.70 -14.98 1.42
N THR A 378 -3.38 -15.48 0.39
CA THR A 378 -2.71 -16.14 -0.75
C THR A 378 -3.22 -15.53 -2.05
N GLY A 379 -2.30 -15.08 -2.89
CA GLY A 379 -2.56 -14.71 -4.28
C GLY A 379 -2.07 -15.80 -5.22
N ASP A 380 -2.65 -15.89 -6.40
CA ASP A 380 -2.27 -16.75 -7.51
C ASP A 380 -2.32 -15.80 -8.71
N ASP A 381 -1.16 -15.32 -9.15
CA ASP A 381 -1.02 -14.23 -10.14
C ASP A 381 -1.48 -14.60 -11.57
N GLY A 382 -2.14 -15.76 -11.74
CA GLY A 382 -2.65 -16.20 -13.04
C GLY A 382 -1.59 -16.70 -14.02
N SER A 383 -0.30 -16.65 -13.68
CA SER A 383 0.77 -16.90 -14.65
C SER A 383 1.05 -18.40 -14.89
N ALA A 384 1.27 -18.77 -16.15
CA ALA A 384 1.69 -20.13 -16.53
C ALA A 384 3.22 -20.35 -16.46
N GLU A 385 3.99 -19.31 -16.11
CA GLU A 385 5.47 -19.27 -16.15
C GLU A 385 6.14 -19.59 -14.78
N ASP A 386 5.34 -19.90 -13.76
CA ASP A 386 5.69 -20.36 -12.41
C ASP A 386 6.51 -21.67 -12.31
N GLY A 387 6.98 -22.19 -13.44
CA GLY A 387 7.43 -23.57 -13.52
C GLY A 387 6.24 -24.53 -13.37
N PRO A 388 6.45 -25.76 -12.88
CA PRO A 388 5.42 -26.79 -12.97
C PRO A 388 4.26 -26.53 -11.98
N LEU A 389 3.22 -25.83 -12.42
CA LEU A 389 1.91 -25.64 -11.76
C LEU A 389 1.98 -25.03 -10.34
N GLY A 390 1.84 -23.71 -10.21
CA GLY A 390 1.35 -23.03 -9.00
C GLY A 390 2.40 -22.46 -8.03
N ALA A 391 3.16 -21.45 -8.46
CA ALA A 391 3.97 -20.65 -7.57
C ALA A 391 3.14 -19.44 -7.09
N ARG A 392 2.28 -19.70 -6.10
CA ARG A 392 1.36 -18.71 -5.52
C ARG A 392 2.07 -17.63 -4.74
N ASP A 393 1.61 -16.39 -4.93
CA ASP A 393 1.90 -15.28 -4.04
C ASP A 393 1.36 -15.51 -2.63
N SER A 394 2.06 -14.95 -1.67
CA SER A 394 1.64 -14.92 -0.27
C SER A 394 1.33 -13.48 0.11
N ILE A 395 0.05 -13.15 0.23
CA ILE A 395 -0.42 -11.80 0.56
C ILE A 395 -0.58 -11.68 2.08
N GLY A 396 0.00 -10.64 2.65
CA GLY A 396 -0.07 -10.39 4.09
C GLY A 396 -1.51 -10.15 4.55
N LYS A 397 -1.81 -10.47 5.81
CA LYS A 397 -3.11 -10.10 6.41
C LYS A 397 -3.25 -8.60 6.70
N ASP A 398 -2.16 -7.89 6.51
CA ASP A 398 -1.95 -6.46 6.60
C ASP A 398 -1.96 -5.83 5.20
N VAL A 399 -2.76 -6.39 4.29
CA VAL A 399 -3.10 -5.85 2.97
C VAL A 399 -4.61 -5.83 2.90
N GLU A 400 -5.16 -4.69 2.52
CA GLU A 400 -6.62 -4.44 2.54
C GLU A 400 -7.22 -4.35 1.13
N ASN A 401 -6.42 -4.15 0.08
CA ASN A 401 -6.95 -3.86 -1.25
C ASN A 401 -6.26 -4.70 -2.33
N LEU A 402 -7.02 -4.97 -3.40
CA LEU A 402 -6.55 -5.69 -4.57
C LEU A 402 -6.88 -4.90 -5.84
N THR A 403 -6.00 -5.00 -6.82
CA THR A 403 -6.21 -4.51 -8.18
C THR A 403 -5.79 -5.59 -9.16
N GLY A 404 -6.70 -6.01 -10.02
CA GLY A 404 -6.47 -6.96 -11.10
C GLY A 404 -5.73 -6.36 -12.29
N GLY A 405 -5.75 -7.08 -13.40
CA GLY A 405 -4.97 -6.88 -14.62
C GLY A 405 -5.83 -6.66 -15.86
N PHE A 406 -5.44 -7.32 -16.96
CA PHE A 406 -6.12 -7.24 -18.26
C PHE A 406 -6.87 -8.54 -18.67
N GLY A 407 -6.87 -9.55 -17.81
CA GLY A 407 -7.59 -10.81 -18.04
C GLY A 407 -8.73 -11.00 -17.05
N ASP A 408 -9.45 -12.11 -17.19
CA ASP A 408 -10.60 -12.43 -16.33
C ASP A 408 -10.15 -12.78 -14.90
N ASP A 409 -10.26 -11.83 -13.98
CA ASP A 409 -9.71 -11.91 -12.63
C ASP A 409 -10.72 -12.47 -11.60
N ASP A 410 -10.23 -13.12 -10.53
CA ASP A 410 -11.02 -13.60 -9.39
C ASP A 410 -10.45 -13.01 -8.09
N LEU A 411 -11.03 -11.91 -7.63
CA LEU A 411 -10.55 -11.12 -6.48
C LEU A 411 -11.50 -11.28 -5.29
N THR A 412 -10.96 -11.77 -4.18
CA THR A 412 -11.70 -11.94 -2.93
C THR A 412 -11.10 -11.08 -1.82
N GLY A 413 -11.93 -10.20 -1.26
CA GLY A 413 -11.64 -9.38 -0.09
C GLY A 413 -11.60 -10.18 1.21
N SER A 414 -11.52 -9.46 2.32
CA SER A 414 -11.40 -10.02 3.67
C SER A 414 -12.70 -9.79 4.46
N SER A 415 -12.61 -9.69 5.78
CA SER A 415 -13.75 -9.33 6.63
C SER A 415 -13.67 -7.88 7.12
N ALA A 416 -12.84 -7.07 6.49
CA ALA A 416 -12.59 -5.68 6.81
C ALA A 416 -12.70 -4.90 5.51
N PHE A 417 -13.09 -3.62 5.60
CA PHE A 417 -13.22 -2.73 4.44
C PHE A 417 -12.12 -2.92 3.39
N ASN A 418 -12.51 -3.25 2.16
CA ASN A 418 -11.65 -3.45 1.00
C ASN A 418 -12.03 -2.53 -0.15
N TYR A 419 -11.04 -2.17 -0.95
CA TYR A 419 -11.22 -1.67 -2.31
C TYR A 419 -10.72 -2.74 -3.28
N LEU A 420 -11.61 -3.24 -4.14
CA LEU A 420 -11.31 -4.23 -5.17
C LEU A 420 -11.59 -3.63 -6.55
N PHE A 421 -10.62 -3.70 -7.45
CA PHE A 421 -10.76 -3.27 -8.84
C PHE A 421 -10.37 -4.41 -9.78
N GLY A 422 -11.29 -4.86 -10.64
CA GLY A 422 -11.08 -5.94 -11.62
C GLY A 422 -10.13 -5.50 -12.72
N GLY A 423 -10.56 -4.53 -13.53
CA GLY A 423 -9.73 -3.94 -14.56
C GLY A 423 -10.32 -4.15 -15.94
N VAL A 424 -9.65 -4.95 -16.76
CA VAL A 424 -10.17 -5.36 -18.07
C VAL A 424 -10.28 -6.88 -18.06
N GLY A 425 -11.36 -7.44 -18.57
CA GLY A 425 -11.63 -8.87 -18.48
C GLY A 425 -13.02 -9.11 -17.92
N ASP A 426 -13.52 -10.34 -18.02
CA ASP A 426 -14.79 -10.72 -17.37
C ASP A 426 -14.48 -11.11 -15.91
N ASP A 427 -14.53 -10.14 -15.00
CA ASP A 427 -13.98 -10.27 -13.65
C ASP A 427 -14.99 -10.81 -12.63
N ARG A 428 -14.48 -11.39 -11.54
CA ARG A 428 -15.26 -11.88 -10.40
C ARG A 428 -14.71 -11.26 -9.13
N LEU A 429 -15.49 -10.38 -8.51
CA LEU A 429 -15.12 -9.68 -7.29
C LEU A 429 -16.05 -10.09 -6.15
N ALA A 430 -15.47 -10.39 -4.98
CA ALA A 430 -16.21 -10.70 -3.76
C ALA A 430 -15.67 -9.86 -2.59
N GLY A 431 -16.46 -8.93 -2.05
CA GLY A 431 -16.06 -8.02 -0.96
C GLY A 431 -15.86 -8.76 0.35
N GLY A 432 -16.88 -9.49 0.78
CA GLY A 432 -16.82 -10.31 1.98
C GLY A 432 -17.69 -9.73 3.07
N ALA A 433 -17.09 -9.12 4.09
CA ALA A 433 -17.83 -8.47 5.16
C ALA A 433 -17.28 -7.08 5.45
N ASP A 434 -18.11 -6.23 6.07
CA ASP A 434 -17.91 -4.78 6.19
C ASP A 434 -18.25 -4.05 4.88
N GLY A 435 -18.35 -2.72 4.91
CA GLY A 435 -18.84 -1.98 3.74
C GLY A 435 -17.77 -1.78 2.65
N ASP A 436 -17.65 -2.71 1.71
CA ASP A 436 -16.61 -2.72 0.68
C ASP A 436 -16.91 -1.85 -0.56
N ASN A 437 -15.85 -1.50 -1.31
CA ASN A 437 -15.95 -0.84 -2.61
C ASN A 437 -15.45 -1.79 -3.71
N LEU A 438 -16.33 -2.19 -4.63
CA LEU A 438 -16.02 -3.09 -5.74
C LEU A 438 -16.24 -2.36 -7.08
N GLU A 439 -15.27 -2.44 -7.97
CA GLU A 439 -15.33 -1.88 -9.33
C GLU A 439 -14.87 -2.94 -10.34
N GLY A 440 -15.77 -3.38 -11.24
CA GLY A 440 -15.49 -4.42 -12.24
C GLY A 440 -14.55 -3.90 -13.32
N GLY A 441 -14.98 -2.88 -14.06
CA GLY A 441 -14.15 -2.19 -15.05
C GLY A 441 -14.68 -2.39 -16.47
N SER A 442 -13.98 -3.17 -17.28
CA SER A 442 -14.40 -3.44 -18.67
C SER A 442 -14.47 -4.94 -18.92
N GLY A 443 -15.67 -5.43 -19.25
CA GLY A 443 -15.96 -6.84 -19.47
C GLY A 443 -17.30 -7.18 -18.84
N ASP A 444 -17.75 -8.43 -18.96
CA ASP A 444 -19.00 -8.87 -18.34
C ASP A 444 -18.71 -9.34 -16.90
N ASP A 445 -18.83 -8.44 -15.92
CA ASP A 445 -18.33 -8.64 -14.57
C ASP A 445 -19.36 -9.26 -13.60
N LEU A 446 -18.88 -9.97 -12.57
CA LEU A 446 -19.69 -10.39 -11.42
C LEU A 446 -19.15 -9.79 -10.13
N LEU A 447 -19.93 -8.89 -9.53
CA LEU A 447 -19.62 -8.27 -8.24
C LEU A 447 -20.55 -8.81 -7.15
N LEU A 448 -19.95 -9.32 -6.07
CA LEU A 448 -20.63 -9.83 -4.88
C LEU A 448 -20.21 -9.00 -3.67
N GLY A 449 -21.12 -8.20 -3.10
CA GLY A 449 -20.85 -7.36 -1.94
C GLY A 449 -20.62 -8.19 -0.67
N GLY A 450 -21.67 -8.85 -0.20
CA GLY A 450 -21.62 -9.72 0.98
C GLY A 450 -22.38 -9.14 2.17
N ASP A 451 -21.75 -9.13 3.35
CA ASP A 451 -22.34 -8.58 4.57
C ASP A 451 -21.82 -7.14 4.82
N GLY A 452 -22.66 -6.12 4.80
CA GLY A 452 -22.19 -4.74 4.98
C GLY A 452 -22.93 -3.75 4.10
N SER A 453 -22.53 -2.49 4.11
CA SER A 453 -23.08 -1.51 3.16
C SER A 453 -22.05 -1.25 2.07
N GLU A 454 -22.17 -1.95 0.95
CA GLU A 454 -21.20 -1.89 -0.13
C GLU A 454 -21.52 -0.82 -1.20
N ALA A 455 -20.48 -0.43 -1.94
CA ALA A 455 -20.61 0.29 -3.19
C ALA A 455 -20.07 -0.58 -4.34
N LEU A 456 -20.96 -0.98 -5.26
CA LEU A 456 -20.65 -1.81 -6.42
C LEU A 456 -20.80 -0.99 -7.70
N LEU A 457 -19.76 -0.97 -8.53
CA LEU A 457 -19.74 -0.37 -9.85
C LEU A 457 -19.36 -1.43 -10.90
N GLY A 458 -20.27 -1.79 -11.80
CA GLY A 458 -20.01 -2.78 -12.85
C GLY A 458 -18.95 -2.28 -13.82
N GLY A 459 -19.29 -1.24 -14.58
CA GLY A 459 -18.39 -0.61 -15.54
C GLY A 459 -18.98 -0.67 -16.94
N SER A 460 -18.29 -1.28 -17.89
CA SER A 460 -18.80 -1.47 -19.24
C SER A 460 -18.84 -2.95 -19.60
N GLY A 461 -19.94 -3.43 -20.13
CA GLY A 461 -20.19 -4.85 -20.38
C GLY A 461 -21.55 -5.24 -19.79
N ASP A 462 -21.98 -6.48 -19.96
CA ASP A 462 -23.22 -6.97 -19.35
C ASP A 462 -22.91 -7.52 -17.94
N ASP A 463 -23.07 -6.67 -16.92
CA ASP A 463 -22.62 -6.90 -15.55
C ASP A 463 -23.69 -7.52 -14.63
N VAL A 464 -23.24 -8.22 -13.60
CA VAL A 464 -24.08 -8.75 -12.52
C VAL A 464 -23.59 -8.23 -11.17
N LEU A 465 -24.38 -7.37 -10.54
CA LEU A 465 -24.10 -6.80 -9.23
C LEU A 465 -25.07 -7.38 -8.20
N ILE A 466 -24.53 -7.93 -7.10
CA ILE A 466 -25.30 -8.49 -5.99
C ILE A 466 -24.79 -7.85 -4.70
N GLY A 467 -25.60 -7.01 -4.06
CA GLY A 467 -25.30 -6.31 -2.82
C GLY A 467 -25.14 -7.28 -1.65
N GLY A 468 -26.26 -7.77 -1.11
CA GLY A 468 -26.26 -8.75 -0.04
C GLY A 468 -27.07 -8.26 1.16
N ASP A 469 -26.45 -8.22 2.34
CA ASP A 469 -27.08 -7.75 3.58
C ASP A 469 -26.58 -6.35 3.94
N GLY A 470 -27.42 -5.30 3.91
CA GLY A 470 -27.04 -3.98 4.38
C GLY A 470 -27.86 -2.79 3.89
N ASN A 471 -27.20 -1.79 3.32
CA ASN A 471 -27.85 -0.75 2.51
C ASN A 471 -26.84 -0.41 1.42
N GLU A 472 -27.07 -0.90 0.22
CA GLU A 472 -26.06 -0.90 -0.82
C GLU A 472 -26.25 0.25 -1.83
N PHE A 473 -25.15 0.58 -2.49
CA PHE A 473 -25.13 1.46 -3.66
C PHE A 473 -24.64 0.67 -4.87
N LEU A 474 -25.57 0.33 -5.78
CA LEU A 474 -25.25 -0.42 -7.00
C LEU A 474 -25.41 0.50 -8.22
N MET A 475 -24.35 0.59 -9.01
CA MET A 475 -24.36 1.30 -10.29
C MET A 475 -23.84 0.38 -11.39
N ALA A 476 -24.63 0.16 -12.42
CA ALA A 476 -24.24 -0.73 -13.51
C ALA A 476 -23.02 -0.19 -14.25
N GLY A 477 -22.99 1.11 -14.55
CA GLY A 477 -21.80 1.79 -15.05
C GLY A 477 -22.08 2.61 -16.31
N GLU A 478 -21.31 2.39 -17.37
CA GLU A 478 -21.41 3.17 -18.61
C GLU A 478 -22.39 2.57 -19.63
N SER A 479 -22.28 1.28 -19.96
CA SER A 479 -23.11 0.62 -20.98
C SER A 479 -23.14 -0.89 -20.75
N GLY A 480 -24.32 -1.50 -20.90
CA GLY A 480 -24.50 -2.93 -20.63
C GLY A 480 -25.98 -3.28 -20.60
N ASN A 481 -26.34 -4.55 -20.61
CA ASN A 481 -27.66 -4.98 -20.15
C ASN A 481 -27.48 -5.68 -18.81
N ASP A 482 -27.61 -4.92 -17.75
CA ASP A 482 -27.06 -5.27 -16.46
C ASP A 482 -28.11 -5.88 -15.53
N VAL A 483 -27.65 -6.66 -14.55
CA VAL A 483 -28.50 -7.24 -13.50
C VAL A 483 -28.03 -6.76 -12.15
N LEU A 484 -28.84 -5.89 -11.52
CA LEU A 484 -28.57 -5.33 -10.20
C LEU A 484 -29.53 -5.93 -9.18
N ARG A 485 -29.00 -6.44 -8.07
CA ARG A 485 -29.76 -6.97 -6.93
C ARG A 485 -29.26 -6.34 -5.64
N GLY A 486 -30.10 -5.53 -4.98
CA GLY A 486 -29.79 -4.93 -3.68
C GLY A 486 -29.65 -6.02 -2.63
N GLY A 487 -30.77 -6.56 -2.16
CA GLY A 487 -30.80 -7.67 -1.21
C GLY A 487 -31.62 -7.31 0.02
N ASP A 488 -31.06 -7.53 1.20
CA ASP A 488 -31.68 -7.10 2.45
C ASP A 488 -31.20 -5.68 2.78
N GLY A 489 -32.01 -4.64 2.58
CA GLY A 489 -31.50 -3.28 2.84
C GLY A 489 -32.36 -2.17 2.27
N ASN A 490 -32.05 -0.91 2.59
CA ASN A 490 -32.61 0.20 1.82
C ASN A 490 -31.61 0.58 0.74
N ASP A 491 -31.76 -0.02 -0.43
CA ASP A 491 -30.72 -0.02 -1.45
C ASP A 491 -30.97 1.06 -2.50
N ALA A 492 -29.89 1.52 -3.13
CA ALA A 492 -29.94 2.48 -4.23
C ALA A 492 -29.32 1.85 -5.48
N LEU A 493 -30.16 1.55 -6.47
CA LEU A 493 -29.80 0.88 -7.71
C LEU A 493 -29.94 1.85 -8.89
N THR A 494 -28.90 1.93 -9.73
CA THR A 494 -28.89 2.73 -10.97
C THR A 494 -28.38 1.89 -12.15
N GLY A 495 -29.22 1.65 -13.17
CA GLY A 495 -28.86 0.89 -14.38
C GLY A 495 -28.05 1.71 -15.41
N ASN A 496 -28.28 3.01 -15.48
CA ASN A 496 -27.66 3.93 -16.44
C ASN A 496 -28.06 3.70 -17.90
N ALA A 497 -27.39 2.87 -18.70
CA ALA A 497 -27.67 2.78 -20.13
C ALA A 497 -27.65 1.34 -20.64
N GLY A 498 -28.75 0.95 -21.29
CA GLY A 498 -28.99 -0.37 -21.85
C GLY A 498 -30.21 -1.02 -21.21
N GLU A 499 -30.55 -2.26 -21.60
CA GLU A 499 -31.79 -2.89 -21.11
C GLU A 499 -31.56 -3.59 -19.76
N ASP A 500 -31.70 -2.85 -18.66
CA ASP A 500 -31.28 -3.32 -17.34
C ASP A 500 -32.39 -4.03 -16.55
N SER A 501 -31.99 -4.85 -15.59
CA SER A 501 -32.88 -5.52 -14.64
C SER A 501 -32.49 -5.22 -13.20
N LEU A 502 -33.27 -4.37 -12.54
CA LEU A 502 -33.05 -3.92 -11.17
C LEU A 502 -34.03 -4.63 -10.22
N PHE A 503 -33.49 -5.24 -9.17
CA PHE A 503 -34.23 -5.89 -8.09
C PHE A 503 -33.81 -5.25 -6.76
N GLY A 504 -34.71 -4.50 -6.12
CA GLY A 504 -34.47 -3.85 -4.83
C GLY A 504 -34.22 -4.89 -3.73
N GLY A 505 -35.23 -5.69 -3.43
CA GLY A 505 -35.16 -6.72 -2.41
C GLY A 505 -36.07 -6.40 -1.23
N ASP A 506 -35.62 -6.70 -0.02
CA ASP A 506 -36.35 -6.48 1.22
C ASP A 506 -36.04 -5.08 1.79
N HIS A 507 -37.05 -4.38 2.31
CA HIS A 507 -37.05 -2.99 2.79
C HIS A 507 -37.29 -1.96 1.68
N ASN A 508 -36.88 -0.70 1.87
CA ASN A 508 -37.36 0.40 1.02
C ASN A 508 -36.26 0.84 0.06
N ASP A 509 -36.44 0.50 -1.21
CA ASP A 509 -35.41 0.68 -2.21
C ASP A 509 -35.66 1.89 -3.12
N TYR A 510 -34.58 2.38 -3.70
CA TYR A 510 -34.58 3.40 -4.74
C TYR A 510 -34.02 2.82 -6.05
N LEU A 511 -34.83 2.83 -7.10
CA LEU A 511 -34.49 2.27 -8.41
C LEU A 511 -34.55 3.38 -9.49
N ASP A 512 -33.44 3.63 -10.17
CA ASP A 512 -33.37 4.44 -11.39
C ASP A 512 -32.88 3.53 -12.52
N GLY A 513 -33.78 3.15 -13.43
CA GLY A 513 -33.45 2.26 -14.55
C GLY A 513 -32.35 2.87 -15.40
N GLY A 514 -32.67 3.91 -16.14
CA GLY A 514 -31.67 4.42 -17.06
C GLY A 514 -32.28 4.98 -18.31
N PHE A 515 -31.41 5.10 -19.31
CA PHE A 515 -31.83 5.12 -20.69
C PHE A 515 -32.14 3.69 -21.13
N ASP A 516 -32.87 3.55 -22.24
CA ASP A 516 -33.31 2.29 -22.81
C ASP A 516 -34.45 1.63 -21.99
N SER A 517 -34.70 0.33 -22.17
CA SER A 517 -35.92 -0.32 -21.65
C SER A 517 -35.62 -1.22 -20.47
N ASP A 518 -35.99 -0.79 -19.27
CA ASP A 518 -35.58 -1.46 -18.04
C ASP A 518 -36.69 -2.33 -17.41
N ILE A 519 -36.30 -3.24 -16.54
CA ILE A 519 -37.18 -4.00 -15.67
C ILE A 519 -36.88 -3.60 -14.23
N LEU A 520 -37.87 -2.99 -13.58
CA LEU A 520 -37.73 -2.45 -12.22
C LEU A 520 -38.65 -3.20 -11.26
N THR A 521 -38.06 -3.93 -10.32
CA THR A 521 -38.76 -4.70 -9.29
C THR A 521 -38.30 -4.24 -7.92
N GLY A 522 -39.17 -3.55 -7.16
CA GLY A 522 -38.87 -3.16 -5.77
C GLY A 522 -38.72 -4.37 -4.86
N GLY A 523 -39.84 -4.92 -4.40
CA GLY A 523 -39.84 -6.14 -3.60
C GLY A 523 -40.73 -5.98 -2.37
N PRO A 524 -40.41 -6.64 -1.25
CA PRO A 524 -41.09 -6.36 0.01
C PRO A 524 -40.65 -5.02 0.62
N GLY A 525 -41.52 -4.01 0.57
CA GLY A 525 -41.29 -2.78 1.32
C GLY A 525 -42.09 -1.60 0.79
N THR A 526 -41.45 -0.45 0.67
CA THR A 526 -42.03 0.75 0.09
C THR A 526 -41.02 1.37 -0.85
N ASP A 527 -41.08 0.92 -2.10
CA ASP A 527 -40.02 1.12 -3.07
C ASP A 527 -40.32 2.30 -3.98
N THR A 528 -39.26 2.95 -4.44
CA THR A 528 -39.35 4.18 -5.21
C THR A 528 -38.62 4.04 -6.54
N THR A 529 -39.36 4.20 -7.64
CA THR A 529 -38.76 4.42 -8.95
C THR A 529 -38.76 5.90 -9.29
N ALA A 530 -37.67 6.40 -9.86
CA ALA A 530 -37.52 7.82 -10.16
C ALA A 530 -36.96 8.10 -11.54
N TYR A 531 -37.43 9.20 -12.12
CA TYR A 531 -37.04 9.73 -13.41
C TYR A 531 -36.44 11.15 -13.29
N SER A 532 -35.94 11.51 -12.11
CA SER A 532 -35.55 12.88 -11.75
C SER A 532 -34.49 13.52 -12.67
N GLY A 533 -33.73 12.70 -13.41
CA GLY A 533 -32.75 13.14 -14.41
C GLY A 533 -33.30 13.37 -15.83
N ARG A 534 -34.56 12.97 -16.11
CA ARG A 534 -35.14 13.03 -17.45
C ARG A 534 -35.64 14.44 -17.78
N VAL A 535 -35.33 14.88 -19.01
CA VAL A 535 -35.67 16.22 -19.54
C VAL A 535 -36.72 16.20 -20.64
N ALA A 536 -37.16 15.02 -21.06
CA ALA A 536 -38.34 14.85 -21.91
C ALA A 536 -39.48 14.27 -21.07
N ARG A 537 -40.69 14.32 -21.63
CA ARG A 537 -41.90 13.80 -20.99
C ARG A 537 -41.72 12.32 -20.70
N VAL A 538 -41.96 11.94 -19.45
CA VAL A 538 -42.07 10.57 -18.96
C VAL A 538 -43.55 10.17 -18.97
N VAL A 539 -43.85 8.96 -19.41
CA VAL A 539 -45.13 8.28 -19.24
C VAL A 539 -44.84 6.97 -18.51
N ALA A 540 -45.08 6.90 -17.22
CA ALA A 540 -44.75 5.73 -16.40
C ALA A 540 -46.00 5.19 -15.68
N SER A 541 -46.09 3.87 -15.53
CA SER A 541 -47.21 3.20 -14.87
C SER A 541 -46.73 2.02 -14.05
N ILE A 542 -47.01 2.03 -12.75
CA ILE A 542 -46.77 0.88 -11.86
C ILE A 542 -47.64 -0.30 -12.32
N GLY A 543 -47.05 -1.50 -12.41
CA GLY A 543 -47.76 -2.72 -12.82
C GLY A 543 -48.12 -2.79 -14.30
N GLY A 544 -47.66 -1.83 -15.11
CA GLY A 544 -47.94 -1.72 -16.54
C GLY A 544 -46.80 -2.28 -17.40
N VAL A 545 -47.15 -2.65 -18.64
CA VAL A 545 -46.18 -2.86 -19.76
C VAL A 545 -46.22 -1.69 -20.75
N THR A 546 -46.83 -0.58 -20.32
CA THR A 546 -47.09 0.62 -21.13
C THR A 546 -46.46 1.83 -20.44
N GLY A 547 -45.18 2.09 -20.73
CA GLY A 547 -44.49 3.34 -20.40
C GLY A 547 -43.77 3.91 -21.63
N ASP A 548 -43.37 5.18 -21.58
CA ASP A 548 -42.47 5.93 -22.48
C ASP A 548 -41.54 6.67 -21.51
N ASP A 549 -40.28 6.28 -21.40
CA ASP A 549 -39.34 6.67 -20.32
C ASP A 549 -38.79 8.11 -20.45
N GLY A 550 -39.08 8.78 -21.57
CA GLY A 550 -38.67 10.16 -21.82
C GLY A 550 -37.20 10.32 -22.25
N SER A 551 -36.52 9.27 -22.73
CA SER A 551 -35.20 9.37 -23.35
C SER A 551 -35.30 9.90 -24.80
N LYS A 552 -34.37 10.76 -25.26
CA LYS A 552 -34.49 11.48 -26.56
C LYS A 552 -34.08 10.67 -27.80
N GLN A 553 -34.30 9.36 -27.84
CA GLN A 553 -34.03 8.52 -29.02
C GLN A 553 -35.24 7.77 -29.58
N ASP A 554 -36.45 8.25 -29.30
CA ASP A 554 -37.70 7.59 -29.70
C ASP A 554 -37.93 7.44 -31.22
N GLY A 555 -37.67 6.23 -31.70
CA GLY A 555 -38.41 5.69 -32.85
C GLY A 555 -39.92 5.59 -32.52
N PRO A 556 -40.79 5.36 -33.52
CA PRO A 556 -42.26 5.40 -33.37
C PRO A 556 -42.87 4.36 -32.42
N SER A 557 -42.06 3.55 -31.73
CA SER A 557 -42.47 2.56 -30.73
C SER A 557 -42.01 2.87 -29.30
N GLY A 558 -41.03 3.75 -29.05
CA GLY A 558 -40.50 4.11 -27.71
C GLY A 558 -39.79 2.97 -26.98
N GLU A 559 -38.65 3.25 -26.35
CA GLU A 559 -38.09 2.43 -25.26
C GLU A 559 -39.04 2.54 -24.04
N ARG A 560 -39.20 1.45 -23.28
CA ARG A 560 -40.27 1.32 -22.28
C ARG A 560 -39.85 0.50 -21.08
N ASP A 561 -39.81 1.16 -19.94
CA ASP A 561 -39.64 0.48 -18.66
C ASP A 561 -40.85 -0.36 -18.29
N THR A 562 -40.57 -1.49 -17.66
CA THR A 562 -41.53 -2.38 -17.03
C THR A 562 -41.37 -2.25 -15.51
N ILE A 563 -42.29 -1.50 -14.90
CA ILE A 563 -42.33 -1.32 -13.45
C ILE A 563 -43.23 -2.41 -12.84
N ALA A 564 -42.66 -3.25 -11.97
CA ALA A 564 -43.39 -4.31 -11.29
C ALA A 564 -44.49 -3.75 -10.37
N ASN A 565 -45.44 -4.60 -9.98
CA ASN A 565 -46.47 -4.21 -9.00
C ASN A 565 -45.93 -4.05 -7.58
N SER A 566 -44.71 -4.51 -7.31
CA SER A 566 -44.02 -4.39 -6.03
C SER A 566 -43.23 -3.08 -5.92
N VAL A 567 -43.72 -2.02 -6.58
CA VAL A 567 -43.20 -0.67 -6.45
C VAL A 567 -44.36 0.19 -6.04
N GLU A 568 -44.17 1.03 -5.02
CA GLU A 568 -45.26 1.83 -4.45
C GLU A 568 -45.14 3.30 -4.83
N ASN A 569 -43.92 3.79 -5.08
CA ASN A 569 -43.66 5.21 -5.31
C ASN A 569 -43.07 5.50 -6.68
N LEU A 570 -43.51 6.61 -7.29
CA LEU A 570 -43.08 7.06 -8.61
C LEU A 570 -42.74 8.55 -8.59
N ILE A 571 -41.55 8.91 -9.07
CA ILE A 571 -41.09 10.30 -9.18
C ILE A 571 -40.85 10.62 -10.66
N GLY A 572 -41.50 11.65 -11.19
CA GLY A 572 -41.33 12.13 -12.57
C GLY A 572 -40.02 12.88 -12.80
N GLY A 573 -39.81 13.26 -14.06
CA GLY A 573 -38.70 14.06 -14.52
C GLY A 573 -38.98 15.55 -14.45
N SER A 574 -38.44 16.29 -15.42
CA SER A 574 -38.51 17.77 -15.46
C SER A 574 -39.41 18.32 -16.58
N ALA A 575 -40.21 17.46 -17.20
CA ALA A 575 -41.11 17.80 -18.30
C ALA A 575 -42.57 17.54 -17.89
N ASP A 576 -43.51 17.83 -18.80
CA ASP A 576 -44.93 17.58 -18.55
C ASP A 576 -45.21 16.06 -18.57
N ASP A 577 -45.16 15.41 -17.40
CA ASP A 577 -45.14 13.96 -17.28
C ASP A 577 -46.55 13.34 -17.16
N THR A 578 -46.66 12.02 -17.38
CA THR A 578 -47.88 11.24 -17.15
C THR A 578 -47.55 10.02 -16.30
N LEU A 579 -47.88 10.09 -15.02
CA LEU A 579 -47.51 9.10 -14.02
C LEU A 579 -48.78 8.40 -13.52
N SER A 580 -48.77 7.07 -13.48
CA SER A 580 -49.88 6.27 -12.96
C SER A 580 -49.41 5.28 -11.90
N GLY A 581 -50.11 5.26 -10.76
CA GLY A 581 -50.06 4.20 -9.76
C GLY A 581 -50.77 2.93 -10.23
N ASN A 582 -51.03 2.03 -9.29
CA ASN A 582 -51.72 0.75 -9.47
C ASN A 582 -52.96 0.65 -8.56
N GLY A 583 -53.29 -0.54 -8.05
CA GLY A 583 -54.46 -0.73 -7.17
C GLY A 583 -54.14 -0.64 -5.68
N ASP A 584 -52.88 -0.38 -5.33
CA ASP A 584 -52.34 -0.34 -3.97
C ASP A 584 -52.06 1.12 -3.55
N ASP A 585 -51.65 1.35 -2.30
CA ASP A 585 -51.39 2.69 -1.80
C ASP A 585 -50.09 3.25 -2.43
N ASN A 586 -50.19 4.25 -3.31
CA ASN A 586 -49.03 4.77 -4.03
C ASN A 586 -48.61 6.19 -3.58
N GLN A 587 -47.31 6.51 -3.71
CA GLN A 587 -46.82 7.88 -3.63
C GLN A 587 -46.31 8.38 -4.98
N ILE A 588 -46.99 9.37 -5.56
CA ILE A 588 -46.63 9.91 -6.89
C ILE A 588 -46.17 11.36 -6.73
N THR A 589 -44.98 11.68 -7.25
CA THR A 589 -44.44 13.04 -7.30
C THR A 589 -44.16 13.43 -8.74
N GLY A 590 -44.83 14.47 -9.25
CA GLY A 590 -44.71 14.90 -10.65
C GLY A 590 -43.32 15.42 -11.02
N GLY A 591 -42.69 16.19 -10.14
CA GLY A 591 -41.46 16.92 -10.45
C GLY A 591 -41.76 18.32 -10.97
N PRO A 592 -40.83 18.96 -11.70
CA PRO A 592 -41.11 20.16 -12.47
C PRO A 592 -41.85 19.86 -13.78
N GLY A 593 -42.85 20.66 -14.15
CA GLY A 593 -43.65 20.41 -15.36
C GLY A 593 -45.15 20.57 -15.10
N ALA A 594 -45.96 20.51 -16.16
CA ALA A 594 -47.41 20.37 -16.03
C ALA A 594 -47.78 18.89 -16.11
N ASP A 595 -47.86 18.24 -14.95
CA ASP A 595 -47.91 16.79 -14.87
C ASP A 595 -49.34 16.25 -14.83
N THR A 596 -49.51 15.01 -15.28
CA THR A 596 -50.74 14.23 -15.11
C THR A 596 -50.44 13.04 -14.21
N MET A 597 -50.99 13.05 -13.00
CA MET A 597 -50.78 12.00 -11.99
C MET A 597 -52.09 11.28 -11.69
N LEU A 598 -52.09 9.96 -11.87
CA LEU A 598 -53.23 9.06 -11.65
C LEU A 598 -52.90 8.10 -10.50
N GLY A 599 -53.53 8.23 -9.33
CA GLY A 599 -53.36 7.27 -8.22
C GLY A 599 -54.04 5.92 -8.50
N LEU A 600 -55.17 5.96 -9.21
CA LEU A 600 -56.09 4.84 -9.44
C LEU A 600 -56.79 4.38 -8.15
N ALA A 601 -56.56 3.16 -7.65
CA ALA A 601 -57.24 2.66 -6.47
C ALA A 601 -56.22 2.45 -5.35
N GLY A 602 -56.64 2.57 -4.09
CA GLY A 602 -55.73 2.62 -2.95
C GLY A 602 -56.01 3.87 -2.12
N THR A 603 -55.15 4.16 -1.16
CA THR A 603 -55.08 5.45 -0.46
C THR A 603 -53.78 6.15 -0.89
N ASP A 604 -53.88 6.97 -1.94
CA ASP A 604 -52.72 7.52 -2.65
C ASP A 604 -52.25 8.87 -2.10
N LYS A 605 -50.95 9.14 -2.22
CA LYS A 605 -50.32 10.43 -1.90
C LYS A 605 -49.74 11.06 -3.18
N ILE A 606 -50.38 12.12 -3.68
CA ILE A 606 -49.98 12.78 -4.94
C ILE A 606 -49.41 14.19 -4.70
N PHE A 607 -48.12 14.38 -4.97
CA PHE A 607 -47.37 15.61 -4.77
C PHE A 607 -47.08 16.36 -6.07
N ALA A 608 -47.35 17.67 -6.05
CA ALA A 608 -46.99 18.63 -7.10
C ALA A 608 -45.83 19.47 -6.56
N ALA A 609 -44.66 19.45 -7.20
CA ALA A 609 -43.42 19.91 -6.55
C ALA A 609 -43.04 21.37 -6.87
N ASP A 610 -43.60 21.99 -7.93
CA ASP A 610 -42.99 23.19 -8.53
C ASP A 610 -43.92 24.42 -8.67
N GLY A 611 -45.21 24.30 -8.33
CA GLY A 611 -46.20 25.37 -8.46
C GLY A 611 -46.70 25.63 -9.89
N VAL A 612 -46.33 24.79 -10.85
CA VAL A 612 -47.01 24.63 -12.13
C VAL A 612 -48.30 23.83 -11.88
N LYS A 613 -49.28 23.95 -12.80
CA LYS A 613 -50.60 23.34 -12.62
C LYS A 613 -50.60 21.90 -13.10
N ASP A 614 -50.70 20.97 -12.14
CA ASP A 614 -50.83 19.55 -12.42
C ASP A 614 -52.28 19.07 -12.42
N VAL A 615 -52.51 17.97 -13.12
CA VAL A 615 -53.75 17.20 -13.10
C VAL A 615 -53.57 16.02 -12.14
N LYS A 616 -54.36 16.00 -11.07
CA LYS A 616 -54.38 14.90 -10.09
C LYS A 616 -55.71 14.16 -10.15
N ILE A 617 -55.68 12.84 -10.31
CA ILE A 617 -56.88 11.99 -10.35
C ILE A 617 -56.63 10.77 -9.44
N ASP A 618 -57.44 10.65 -8.40
CA ASP A 618 -57.44 9.52 -7.46
C ASP A 618 -58.88 8.95 -7.40
N CYS A 619 -59.00 7.62 -7.52
CA CYS A 619 -60.28 6.89 -7.53
C CYS A 619 -60.42 5.91 -6.33
N GLY A 620 -59.59 6.07 -5.30
CA GLY A 620 -59.53 5.28 -4.06
C GLY A 620 -60.73 5.36 -3.12
N ALA A 621 -60.73 4.51 -2.09
CA ALA A 621 -61.86 4.33 -1.16
C ALA A 621 -61.92 5.36 -0.03
N ASP A 622 -60.83 6.10 0.21
CA ASP A 622 -60.80 7.21 1.16
C ASP A 622 -61.03 8.55 0.44
N ALA A 623 -61.97 9.32 0.97
CA ALA A 623 -62.26 10.66 0.49
C ALA A 623 -61.19 11.64 1.00
N ASP A 624 -59.98 11.58 0.47
CA ASP A 624 -58.98 12.61 0.72
C ASP A 624 -59.30 13.85 -0.13
N TYR A 625 -60.00 14.78 0.53
CA TYR A 625 -60.25 16.18 0.19
C TYR A 625 -60.89 16.44 -1.19
N PRO A 626 -61.89 17.36 -1.27
CA PRO A 626 -62.47 17.71 -2.57
C PRO A 626 -61.33 18.19 -3.45
N ALA A 627 -61.15 17.55 -4.61
CA ALA A 627 -60.18 17.92 -5.64
C ALA A 627 -59.79 19.39 -5.49
N GLU A 628 -58.57 19.69 -5.03
CA GLU A 628 -57.99 21.01 -5.24
C GLU A 628 -57.69 21.12 -6.74
N ARG A 629 -58.77 21.20 -7.52
CA ARG A 629 -58.77 21.88 -8.80
C ARG A 629 -58.51 23.32 -8.47
N ASP A 630 -57.31 23.78 -8.77
CA ASP A 630 -57.08 25.21 -8.92
C ASP A 630 -57.85 25.68 -10.18
N GLN A 631 -59.16 25.89 -9.99
CA GLN A 631 -60.25 25.97 -10.98
C GLN A 631 -59.96 26.91 -12.16
N ILE A 632 -60.42 26.54 -13.38
CA ILE A 632 -61.44 27.28 -14.17
C ILE A 632 -62.19 26.33 -15.16
N GLY A 633 -63.54 26.27 -15.09
CA GLY A 633 -64.44 25.90 -16.22
C GLY A 633 -65.14 24.52 -16.13
N PRO A 634 -66.40 24.38 -16.60
CA PRO A 634 -67.26 23.25 -16.25
C PRO A 634 -66.91 22.02 -17.10
N VAL A 635 -66.19 21.07 -16.49
CA VAL A 635 -66.19 19.68 -16.96
C VAL A 635 -67.17 18.93 -16.08
N ALA A 636 -68.13 18.27 -16.70
CA ALA A 636 -69.13 17.46 -16.03
C ALA A 636 -68.45 16.42 -15.14
N ASP A 637 -68.85 16.40 -13.89
CA ASP A 637 -68.58 15.37 -12.90
C ASP A 637 -69.11 14.01 -13.38
N PRO A 638 -68.24 13.00 -13.68
CA PRO A 638 -68.67 11.64 -13.91
C PRO A 638 -68.56 10.78 -12.63
N SER A 639 -68.36 11.38 -11.45
CA SER A 639 -68.36 10.60 -10.21
C SER A 639 -69.71 9.87 -10.06
N ALA A 640 -69.59 8.58 -9.79
CA ALA A 640 -70.64 7.65 -9.37
C ALA A 640 -71.33 6.75 -10.41
N SER A 641 -70.83 6.58 -11.63
CA SER A 641 -71.15 5.36 -12.38
C SER A 641 -70.07 4.95 -13.36
N SER A 642 -69.42 3.83 -13.06
CA SER A 642 -68.48 3.08 -13.89
C SER A 642 -67.02 3.55 -13.89
N CYS A 643 -66.25 3.07 -12.91
CA CYS A 643 -64.87 2.66 -13.17
C CYS A 643 -64.87 1.56 -14.24
N THR A 644 -65.03 1.92 -15.52
CA THR A 644 -64.80 1.02 -16.66
C THR A 644 -64.34 1.84 -17.87
N GLY A 645 -63.10 1.63 -18.28
CA GLY A 645 -62.62 1.92 -19.63
C GLY A 645 -62.26 3.38 -19.91
N ALA A 646 -61.07 3.80 -19.51
CA ALA A 646 -60.37 4.90 -20.18
C ALA A 646 -59.22 4.29 -21.01
N VAL A 647 -59.49 4.03 -22.29
CA VAL A 647 -58.42 3.86 -23.28
C VAL A 647 -57.95 5.27 -23.63
N LEU A 648 -56.70 5.60 -23.31
CA LEU A 648 -56.03 6.81 -23.76
C LEU A 648 -55.82 6.72 -25.28
N THR A 649 -56.67 7.39 -26.06
CA THR A 649 -56.35 7.70 -27.47
C THR A 649 -55.89 9.15 -27.57
N ARG A 650 -54.67 9.33 -28.12
CA ARG A 650 -53.98 10.60 -28.45
C ARG A 650 -54.91 11.68 -29.01
N ALA A 651 -54.65 12.93 -28.64
CA ALA A 651 -55.03 14.12 -29.40
C ALA A 651 -53.78 14.68 -30.11
#